data_AF-A0A1Q4Z4G1-F1
#
_entry.id   AF-A0A1Q4Z4G1-F1
#
_cell.length_a   1.000
_cell.length_b   1.000
_cell.length_c   1.000
_cell.angle_alpha   90.00
_cell.angle_beta   90.00
_cell.angle_gamma   90.00
#
_symmetry.space_group_name_H-M   'P 1'
#
loop_
_entity.id
_entity.type
_entity.pdbx_description
1 polymer ?
#
loop_
_entity_poly.entity_id
_entity_poly.type
_entity_poly.pdbx_seq_one_letter_code
_entity_poly.pdbx_strand_id
1 'polypeptide(L)'
;MKFRSLATNLTLRTIAEAWQSHNFAPIPDDELRYTDSSVRRTNFESYAAAVDWTDRGHVTRALRVFEDMIRTGLREGWSGPWLDDLAERMQQDGLQIDERGRITEIPGTLTPAVPTQGSSRTGNLRVALTEVSRRRIAEALSTTDWTGGLGDLSFLERLYDLDALPSHDSRFATAREDIAKHRYANDDWDNDWIFSDDRFGLGRGPDETLLRFLSETVHPTVRTDEQEVAHLVTVLNTVLAPDGYILEPATVISGYPVYRASRLADRAASGASTGDVAAREDPDPMFGSRHSPALWNSTSSAAADDAARVRRLARGERKDYACERLPFADGGQADVFRAIHKPTGAKVVLKKLRDRNPPERKRARMKREITLGRWLDGHPHAMPILDADPGHTWFVMPYAPFTAEQRRDQLAEPSELRKLVDALCSVLSATHEAGWVHRDIKPANVLMHEGRWVLADWGIARRPRGQTTDPQRTRVGVRFGSDGFAAPELSVDAHGATDAADVYSIGQLIGWAVTGKMPAINVPLVPPAGQWRSVVRQATQTDPARRPPTVQALRQLVIQETQPPTQSAFLKAQALQRDMESGSATAAHELIALAARHTDDAPLYCDLLVELPLQFLLPALLADAQRAIDIVRAMAALLGTHRSPERGEVDATIMWLIQIAQRAAVSGALDLLEECCSGAFEWDANWDQWGPQKDIAAWLRTLTGDSASSVASILRQHPTCAQHLSHLANDVQVDHRIRAALTQLGDASPAPSKADAVRPSPPGLR
;
A
#
# COMPACT_ATOMS: atom_id res chain seq x y z
N MET A 1 27.26 8.73 12.31
CA MET A 1 26.60 7.41 12.17
C MET A 1 26.61 6.56 13.44
N LYS A 2 26.90 7.07 14.66
CA LYS A 2 27.09 6.19 15.84
C LYS A 2 26.28 6.54 17.08
N PHE A 3 25.21 7.32 16.90
CA PHE A 3 24.21 7.58 17.95
C PHE A 3 23.11 6.48 18.01
N ARG A 4 23.10 5.54 17.03
CA ARG A 4 22.00 4.60 16.78
C ARG A 4 21.91 3.41 17.76
N SER A 5 22.95 3.11 18.54
CA SER A 5 22.96 1.94 19.44
C SER A 5 22.63 2.25 20.91
N LEU A 6 22.22 3.48 21.23
CA LEU A 6 22.43 4.05 22.55
C LEU A 6 21.23 4.00 23.53
N ALA A 7 20.01 3.65 23.13
CA ALA A 7 18.82 3.90 23.97
C ALA A 7 17.81 2.73 24.01
N THR A 8 18.24 1.57 24.50
CA THR A 8 17.32 0.42 24.65
C THR A 8 16.61 0.35 26.01
N ASN A 9 16.88 1.26 26.96
CA ASN A 9 16.28 1.21 28.30
C ASN A 9 15.77 2.55 28.88
N LEU A 10 15.57 3.60 28.07
CA LEU A 10 14.96 4.85 28.55
C LEU A 10 13.58 5.11 27.95
N THR A 11 12.73 5.75 28.76
CA THR A 11 11.31 5.99 28.51
C THR A 11 11.12 6.97 27.35
N LEU A 12 10.48 6.53 26.27
CA LEU A 12 10.25 7.27 25.02
C LEU A 12 9.62 8.66 25.19
N ARG A 13 8.84 8.89 26.26
CA ARG A 13 8.20 10.19 26.54
C ARG A 13 9.16 11.35 26.76
N THR A 14 10.23 11.12 27.52
CA THR A 14 11.18 12.19 27.88
C THR A 14 11.98 12.68 26.67
N ILE A 15 12.24 11.79 25.71
CA ILE A 15 12.91 12.13 24.45
C ILE A 15 11.96 12.90 23.54
N ALA A 16 10.68 12.51 23.45
CA ALA A 16 9.69 13.13 22.57
C ALA A 16 9.36 14.59 22.94
N GLU A 17 9.21 14.88 24.24
CA GLU A 17 8.96 16.24 24.73
C GLU A 17 10.16 17.17 24.50
N ALA A 18 11.38 16.66 24.71
CA ALA A 18 12.62 17.40 24.43
C ALA A 18 12.90 17.54 22.92
N TRP A 19 12.40 16.62 22.08
CA TRP A 19 12.53 16.68 20.61
C TRP A 19 11.69 17.81 20.00
N GLN A 20 10.45 17.95 20.47
CA GLN A 20 9.53 19.01 20.03
C GLN A 20 9.99 20.40 20.49
N SER A 21 10.54 20.53 21.70
CA SER A 21 11.02 21.82 22.22
C SER A 21 12.23 22.37 21.45
N HIS A 22 12.98 21.51 20.76
CA HIS A 22 14.06 21.88 19.84
C HIS A 22 13.63 22.03 18.37
N ASN A 23 12.32 22.14 18.13
CA ASN A 23 11.69 22.54 16.86
C ASN A 23 11.79 21.49 15.73
N PHE A 24 11.89 20.21 16.10
CA PHE A 24 11.69 19.09 15.18
C PHE A 24 10.19 18.72 15.08
N ALA A 25 9.80 18.02 14.01
CA ALA A 25 8.40 17.66 13.78
C ALA A 25 7.82 16.86 14.96
N PRO A 26 6.58 17.17 15.39
CA PRO A 26 5.94 16.47 16.49
C PRO A 26 5.64 15.02 16.09
N ILE A 27 5.98 14.12 17.01
CA ILE A 27 5.74 12.69 16.87
C ILE A 27 4.29 12.44 17.28
N PRO A 28 3.50 11.71 16.48
CA PRO A 28 2.11 11.44 16.82
C PRO A 28 2.03 10.45 18.01
N ASP A 29 1.05 10.68 18.89
CA ASP A 29 0.96 10.04 20.22
C ASP A 29 0.79 8.51 20.17
N ASP A 30 0.38 7.97 19.04
CA ASP A 30 0.24 6.54 18.76
C ASP A 30 1.60 5.84 18.63
N GLU A 31 2.65 6.54 18.20
CA GLU A 31 4.02 6.01 18.17
C GLU A 31 4.71 6.04 19.55
N LEU A 32 4.14 6.70 20.56
CA LEU A 32 4.74 6.87 21.89
C LEU A 32 4.26 5.85 22.94
N ARG A 33 3.36 4.93 22.59
CA ARG A 33 2.57 4.13 23.57
C ARG A 33 3.04 2.69 23.82
N TYR A 34 4.10 2.19 23.18
CA TYR A 34 4.41 0.75 23.20
C TYR A 34 5.45 0.29 24.24
N THR A 35 5.16 -0.85 24.88
CA THR A 35 5.99 -1.50 25.91
C THR A 35 7.00 -2.51 25.35
N ASP A 36 6.93 -2.91 24.08
CA ASP A 36 7.83 -3.90 23.46
C ASP A 36 9.18 -3.29 23.02
N SER A 37 10.28 -3.89 23.48
CA SER A 37 11.67 -3.57 23.14
C SER A 37 11.97 -3.56 21.63
N SER A 38 11.26 -4.36 20.83
CA SER A 38 11.45 -4.45 19.38
C SER A 38 10.87 -3.23 18.64
N VAL A 39 9.71 -2.73 19.09
CA VAL A 39 8.99 -1.58 18.51
C VAL A 39 9.60 -0.25 18.97
N ARG A 40 10.13 -0.18 20.19
CA ARG A 40 10.93 0.98 20.67
C ARG A 40 12.12 1.28 19.76
N ARG A 41 12.71 0.25 19.16
CA ARG A 41 13.82 0.34 18.20
C ARG A 41 13.38 0.97 16.87
N THR A 42 12.19 0.60 16.39
CA THR A 42 11.59 1.12 15.15
C THR A 42 11.20 2.60 15.26
N ASN A 43 10.68 3.05 16.40
CA ASN A 43 10.26 4.46 16.57
C ASN A 43 11.46 5.40 16.78
N PHE A 44 12.57 4.91 17.34
CA PHE A 44 13.82 5.67 17.36
C PHE A 44 14.44 5.84 15.97
N GLU A 45 14.28 4.85 15.09
CA GLU A 45 14.70 4.93 13.69
C GLU A 45 13.92 6.01 12.93
N SER A 46 12.64 6.24 13.28
CA SER A 46 11.84 7.38 12.79
C SER A 46 12.40 8.74 13.26
N TYR A 47 12.89 8.84 14.49
CA TYR A 47 13.50 10.09 15.00
C TYR A 47 14.83 10.43 14.32
N ALA A 48 15.69 9.42 14.10
CA ALA A 48 16.96 9.60 13.41
C ALA A 48 16.80 9.92 11.92
N ALA A 49 15.69 9.51 11.29
CA ALA A 49 15.37 9.82 9.90
C ALA A 49 14.96 11.29 9.69
N ALA A 50 14.48 11.98 10.73
CA ALA A 50 14.10 13.39 10.69
C ALA A 50 15.29 14.37 10.85
N VAL A 51 16.47 13.88 11.24
CA VAL A 51 17.69 14.68 11.37
C VAL A 51 18.50 14.60 10.07
N ASP A 52 18.74 15.73 9.43
CA ASP A 52 19.72 15.79 8.35
C ASP A 52 21.13 15.73 8.92
N TRP A 53 21.73 14.55 8.87
CA TRP A 53 23.07 14.28 9.41
C TRP A 53 24.20 14.92 8.60
N THR A 54 23.89 15.50 7.44
CA THR A 54 24.85 16.28 6.65
C THR A 54 24.88 17.76 7.04
N ASP A 55 23.86 18.24 7.76
CA ASP A 55 23.80 19.60 8.31
C ASP A 55 24.32 19.64 9.76
N ARG A 56 25.46 20.32 9.93
CA ARG A 56 26.11 20.53 11.23
C ARG A 56 25.21 21.22 12.27
N GLY A 57 24.28 22.07 11.82
CA GLY A 57 23.30 22.73 12.68
C GLY A 57 22.22 21.78 13.18
N HIS A 58 21.78 20.84 12.34
CA HIS A 58 20.84 19.78 12.75
C HIS A 58 21.48 18.80 13.73
N VAL A 59 22.71 18.39 13.47
CA VAL A 59 23.46 17.50 14.38
C VAL A 59 23.69 18.16 15.75
N THR A 60 24.08 19.44 15.76
CA THR A 60 24.27 20.20 17.01
C THR A 60 22.98 20.36 17.81
N ARG A 61 21.83 20.57 17.14
CA ARG A 61 20.52 20.63 17.82
C ARG A 61 20.14 19.26 18.40
N ALA A 62 20.34 18.18 17.65
CA ALA A 62 20.04 16.83 18.12
C ALA A 62 20.88 16.47 19.37
N LEU A 63 22.17 16.82 19.41
CA LEU A 63 23.03 16.58 20.58
C LEU A 63 22.57 17.34 21.84
N ARG A 64 22.00 18.55 21.69
CA ARG A 64 21.46 19.32 22.83
C ARG A 64 20.25 18.67 23.49
N VAL A 65 19.42 17.95 22.71
CA VAL A 65 18.30 17.17 23.25
C VAL A 65 18.80 16.12 24.25
N PHE A 66 19.95 15.48 23.96
CA PHE A 66 20.55 14.50 24.84
C PHE A 66 21.23 15.11 26.06
N GLU A 67 21.86 16.29 25.94
CA GLU A 67 22.38 17.02 27.10
C GLU A 67 21.29 17.38 28.11
N ASP A 68 20.13 17.86 27.63
CA ASP A 68 19.02 18.24 28.51
C ASP A 68 18.37 17.01 29.16
N MET A 69 18.32 15.87 28.47
CA MET A 69 17.89 14.59 29.04
C MET A 69 18.84 14.10 30.16
N ILE A 70 20.16 14.09 29.91
CA ILE A 70 21.16 13.66 30.90
C ILE A 70 21.11 14.55 32.15
N ARG A 71 21.00 15.87 31.96
CA ARG A 71 20.86 16.82 33.07
C ARG A 71 19.59 16.63 33.87
N THR A 72 18.48 16.25 33.21
CA THR A 72 17.21 15.99 33.89
C THR A 72 17.31 14.73 34.75
N GLY A 73 17.85 13.64 34.20
CA GLY A 73 18.08 12.41 34.96
C GLY A 73 19.03 12.58 36.15
N LEU A 74 20.10 13.37 36.00
CA LEU A 74 21.02 13.68 37.10
C LEU A 74 20.37 14.55 38.21
N ARG A 75 19.44 15.45 37.86
CA ARG A 75 18.67 16.26 38.84
C ARG A 75 17.63 15.43 39.59
N GLU A 76 17.00 14.47 38.91
CA GLU A 76 16.00 13.57 39.49
C GLU A 76 16.61 12.38 40.24
N GLY A 77 17.94 12.32 40.35
CA GLY A 77 18.64 11.30 41.14
C GLY A 77 18.65 9.92 40.50
N TRP A 78 18.50 9.83 39.17
CA TRP A 78 18.56 8.56 38.46
C TRP A 78 19.96 7.96 38.61
N SER A 79 20.04 6.71 39.08
CA SER A 79 21.30 5.97 39.20
C SER A 79 21.13 4.55 38.65
N GLY A 80 22.15 4.08 37.91
CA GLY A 80 22.16 2.77 37.28
C GLY A 80 23.21 2.67 36.16
N PRO A 81 23.52 1.44 35.67
CA PRO A 81 24.60 1.19 34.71
C PRO A 81 24.43 1.87 33.35
N TRP A 82 23.27 2.46 33.09
CA TRP A 82 22.96 3.11 31.83
C TRP A 82 23.80 4.37 31.56
N LEU A 83 24.16 5.13 32.60
CA LEU A 83 24.95 6.35 32.44
C LEU A 83 26.44 6.03 32.16
N ASP A 84 26.95 4.97 32.79
CA ASP A 84 28.31 4.48 32.58
C ASP A 84 28.46 3.82 31.21
N ASP A 85 27.49 2.98 30.80
CA ASP A 85 27.44 2.36 29.47
C ASP A 85 27.25 3.42 28.36
N LEU A 86 26.50 4.48 28.64
CA LEU A 86 26.37 5.65 27.77
C LEU A 86 27.69 6.42 27.63
N ALA A 87 28.38 6.69 28.75
CA ALA A 87 29.65 7.43 28.76
C ALA A 87 30.79 6.66 28.07
N GLU A 88 30.89 5.34 28.29
CA GLU A 88 31.90 4.47 27.67
C GLU A 88 31.74 4.41 26.14
N ARG A 89 30.50 4.39 25.65
CA ARG A 89 30.19 4.38 24.21
C ARG A 89 30.42 5.73 23.55
N MET A 90 30.15 6.84 24.25
CA MET A 90 30.47 8.18 23.72
C MET A 90 31.99 8.42 23.65
N GLN A 91 32.74 7.89 24.61
CA GLN A 91 34.21 7.96 24.61
C GLN A 91 34.85 7.28 23.39
N GLN A 92 34.27 6.18 22.90
CA GLN A 92 34.74 5.49 21.68
C GLN A 92 34.60 6.33 20.41
N ASP A 93 33.81 7.39 20.46
CA ASP A 93 33.59 8.34 19.36
C ASP A 93 34.21 9.72 19.61
N GLY A 94 35.09 9.82 20.61
CA GLY A 94 35.85 11.05 20.90
C GLY A 94 35.04 12.12 21.64
N LEU A 95 33.90 11.75 22.23
CA LEU A 95 33.03 12.64 23.01
C LEU A 95 32.96 12.16 24.46
N GLN A 96 32.90 13.09 25.42
CA GLN A 96 32.75 12.78 26.84
C GLN A 96 31.60 13.57 27.44
N ILE A 97 30.95 12.98 28.43
CA ILE A 97 29.95 13.64 29.25
C ILE A 97 30.65 14.19 30.49
N ASP A 98 30.54 15.49 30.74
CA ASP A 98 31.09 16.11 31.95
C ASP A 98 30.20 15.85 33.18
N GLU A 99 30.71 16.16 34.38
CA GLU A 99 29.99 15.99 35.66
C GLU A 99 28.67 16.80 35.75
N ARG A 100 28.43 17.71 34.79
CA ARG A 100 27.23 18.54 34.69
C ARG A 100 26.31 18.11 33.55
N GLY A 101 26.57 16.94 32.93
CA GLY A 101 25.77 16.38 31.86
C GLY A 101 25.92 17.06 30.50
N ARG A 102 27.01 17.80 30.26
CA ARG A 102 27.35 18.36 28.93
C ARG A 102 28.18 17.38 28.12
N ILE A 103 27.89 17.31 26.84
CA ILE A 103 28.62 16.49 25.89
C ILE A 103 29.69 17.36 25.26
N THR A 104 30.95 17.04 25.51
CA THR A 104 32.12 17.79 25.04
C THR A 104 33.05 16.87 24.27
N GLU A 105 33.84 17.41 23.34
CA GLU A 105 34.88 16.63 22.65
C GLU A 105 36.06 16.36 23.60
N ILE A 106 36.58 15.14 23.57
CA ILE A 106 37.73 14.73 24.40
C ILE A 106 38.99 15.43 23.84
N PRO A 107 39.69 16.27 24.63
CA PRO A 107 40.87 16.96 24.15
C PRO A 107 42.02 15.96 23.95
N GLY A 108 42.49 15.81 22.70
CA GLY A 108 43.64 14.96 22.34
C GLY A 108 43.31 13.71 21.51
N THR A 109 42.03 13.36 21.30
CA THR A 109 41.60 12.28 20.39
C THR A 109 41.37 12.75 18.94
N LEU A 110 41.49 14.06 18.70
CA LEU A 110 41.83 14.61 17.40
C LEU A 110 43.29 15.07 17.47
N THR A 111 44.18 14.37 16.77
CA THR A 111 45.44 14.99 16.37
C THR A 111 45.20 15.70 15.04
N PRO A 112 45.21 17.05 15.00
CA PRO A 112 45.23 17.79 13.76
C PRO A 112 46.69 17.96 13.31
N ALA A 113 46.98 17.59 12.06
CA ALA A 113 48.12 18.17 11.36
C ALA A 113 47.82 18.19 9.87
N VAL A 114 47.37 19.35 9.40
CA VAL A 114 47.74 19.81 8.06
C VAL A 114 49.24 20.12 8.13
N PRO A 115 50.06 19.59 7.21
CA PRO A 115 51.08 20.42 6.62
C PRO A 115 50.82 20.61 5.13
N THR A 116 50.75 21.90 4.82
CA THR A 116 50.99 22.58 3.56
C THR A 116 51.91 21.89 2.54
N GLN A 117 51.47 22.02 1.28
CA GLN A 117 52.22 22.00 0.01
C GLN A 117 52.90 20.71 -0.44
N GLY A 118 52.44 20.23 -1.61
CA GLY A 118 53.28 19.54 -2.59
C GLY A 118 52.91 18.08 -2.86
N SER A 119 52.47 17.85 -4.11
CA SER A 119 52.52 16.57 -4.83
C SER A 119 51.32 15.59 -4.70
N SER A 120 50.78 15.30 -5.88
CA SER A 120 49.82 14.28 -6.28
C SER A 120 49.79 12.97 -5.48
N ARG A 121 48.60 12.48 -5.14
CA ARG A 121 48.22 11.05 -5.26
C ARG A 121 46.72 10.80 -5.02
N THR A 122 46.11 10.12 -5.99
CA THR A 122 44.75 9.56 -6.01
C THR A 122 44.60 8.40 -5.02
N GLY A 123 43.46 8.31 -4.32
CA GLY A 123 43.12 7.18 -3.44
C GLY A 123 41.59 7.00 -3.33
N ASN A 124 41.09 5.93 -3.95
CA ASN A 124 39.67 5.53 -4.02
C ASN A 124 39.07 5.14 -2.65
N LEU A 125 37.98 5.79 -2.23
CA LEU A 125 37.09 5.32 -1.16
C LEU A 125 36.21 4.17 -1.68
N ARG A 126 36.23 3.00 -1.01
CA ARG A 126 35.34 1.86 -1.34
C ARG A 126 33.95 2.09 -0.69
N VAL A 127 32.90 2.25 -1.48
CA VAL A 127 31.48 2.27 -1.03
C VAL A 127 30.94 0.84 -0.89
N ALA A 128 30.54 0.42 0.31
CA ALA A 128 29.95 -0.90 0.57
C ALA A 128 28.41 -0.88 0.37
N LEU A 129 27.80 -2.03 0.07
CA LEU A 129 26.35 -2.16 0.01
C LEU A 129 25.72 -1.85 1.36
N THR A 130 24.67 -1.04 1.35
CA THR A 130 23.95 -0.66 2.56
C THR A 130 22.98 -1.76 2.99
N GLU A 131 22.68 -1.87 4.28
CA GLU A 131 21.64 -2.79 4.80
C GLU A 131 20.27 -2.51 4.16
N VAL A 132 20.00 -1.26 3.76
CA VAL A 132 18.77 -0.87 3.06
C VAL A 132 18.68 -1.52 1.69
N SER A 133 19.76 -1.50 0.91
CA SER A 133 19.81 -2.18 -0.39
C SER A 133 19.69 -3.69 -0.23
N ARG A 134 20.36 -4.27 0.78
CA ARG A 134 20.25 -5.71 1.09
C ARG A 134 18.82 -6.14 1.42
N ARG A 135 18.08 -5.35 2.21
CA ARG A 135 16.67 -5.62 2.53
C ARG A 135 15.75 -5.51 1.31
N ARG A 136 15.95 -4.49 0.47
CA ARG A 136 15.18 -4.32 -0.77
C ARG A 136 15.46 -5.41 -1.80
N ILE A 137 16.69 -5.92 -1.84
CA ILE A 137 17.06 -7.09 -2.65
C ILE A 137 16.31 -8.33 -2.17
N ALA A 138 16.28 -8.58 -0.85
CA ALA A 138 15.54 -9.70 -0.28
C ALA A 138 14.03 -9.62 -0.60
N GLU A 139 13.42 -8.45 -0.49
CA GLU A 139 12.01 -8.22 -0.84
C GLU A 139 11.70 -8.40 -2.34
N ALA A 140 12.60 -7.92 -3.22
CA ALA A 140 12.47 -8.11 -4.66
C ALA A 140 12.56 -9.60 -5.06
N LEU A 141 13.37 -10.38 -4.32
CA LEU A 141 13.60 -11.80 -4.56
C LEU A 141 12.68 -12.72 -3.75
N SER A 142 11.92 -12.23 -2.78
CA SER A 142 10.90 -13.02 -2.08
C SER A 142 9.59 -13.13 -2.88
N THR A 143 9.34 -12.14 -3.74
CA THR A 143 8.16 -12.04 -4.62
C THR A 143 8.34 -12.70 -5.99
N THR A 144 9.57 -13.12 -6.31
CA THR A 144 9.96 -13.79 -7.56
C THR A 144 10.75 -15.05 -7.22
N ASP A 145 10.54 -16.20 -7.89
CA ASP A 145 11.31 -17.41 -7.60
C ASP A 145 12.81 -17.21 -7.90
N TRP A 146 13.63 -16.92 -6.88
CA TRP A 146 15.07 -16.63 -7.06
C TRP A 146 15.85 -17.81 -7.66
N THR A 147 15.33 -19.03 -7.64
CA THR A 147 15.97 -20.24 -8.19
C THR A 147 15.78 -20.44 -9.69
N GLY A 148 14.88 -19.66 -10.33
CA GLY A 148 14.58 -19.79 -11.76
C GLY A 148 14.05 -21.17 -12.17
N GLY A 149 13.44 -21.90 -11.23
CA GLY A 149 12.91 -23.25 -11.46
C GLY A 149 13.90 -24.41 -11.27
N LEU A 150 15.15 -24.15 -10.86
CA LEU A 150 16.11 -25.22 -10.51
C LEU A 150 15.84 -25.87 -9.15
N GLY A 151 15.07 -25.20 -8.27
CA GLY A 151 14.87 -25.60 -6.88
C GLY A 151 16.04 -25.19 -5.97
N ASP A 152 15.72 -24.88 -4.70
CA ASP A 152 16.63 -24.33 -3.69
C ASP A 152 17.96 -25.07 -3.59
N LEU A 153 17.96 -26.41 -3.50
CA LEU A 153 19.21 -27.20 -3.37
C LEU A 153 20.09 -27.09 -4.61
N SER A 154 19.53 -27.33 -5.80
CA SER A 154 20.29 -27.32 -7.06
C SER A 154 20.79 -25.93 -7.43
N PHE A 155 20.12 -24.86 -6.98
CA PHE A 155 20.64 -23.51 -7.08
C PHE A 155 21.78 -23.26 -6.09
N LEU A 156 21.59 -23.59 -4.81
CA LEU A 156 22.57 -23.28 -3.76
C LEU A 156 23.87 -24.08 -3.88
N GLU A 157 23.84 -25.31 -4.38
CA GLU A 157 25.03 -26.13 -4.67
C GLU A 157 25.97 -25.48 -5.70
N ARG A 158 25.48 -24.51 -6.48
CA ARG A 158 26.29 -23.74 -7.44
C ARG A 158 27.13 -22.66 -6.77
N LEU A 159 26.75 -22.28 -5.55
CA LEU A 159 27.33 -21.16 -4.80
C LEU A 159 28.02 -21.61 -3.50
N TYR A 160 27.56 -22.70 -2.89
CA TYR A 160 27.98 -23.17 -1.57
C TYR A 160 28.20 -24.68 -1.56
N ASP A 161 29.15 -25.13 -0.73
CA ASP A 161 29.29 -26.55 -0.39
C ASP A 161 28.37 -26.88 0.80
N LEU A 162 27.18 -27.40 0.49
CA LEU A 162 26.13 -27.65 1.49
C LEU A 162 26.42 -28.82 2.44
N ASP A 163 27.38 -29.71 2.12
CA ASP A 163 27.80 -30.78 3.04
C ASP A 163 28.80 -30.27 4.07
N ALA A 164 29.52 -29.19 3.75
CA ALA A 164 30.50 -28.57 4.64
C ALA A 164 29.86 -27.57 5.62
N LEU A 165 28.62 -27.14 5.38
CA LEU A 165 27.90 -26.20 6.25
C LEU A 165 27.11 -26.93 7.35
N PRO A 166 27.16 -26.45 8.62
CA PRO A 166 26.44 -27.07 9.73
C PRO A 166 24.92 -26.86 9.61
N SER A 167 24.14 -27.79 10.16
CA SER A 167 22.69 -27.64 10.30
C SER A 167 22.32 -26.67 11.43
N HIS A 168 21.22 -25.92 11.28
CA HIS A 168 20.59 -25.16 12.38
C HIS A 168 19.61 -26.02 13.18
N ASP A 169 19.21 -27.17 12.65
CA ASP A 169 18.46 -28.19 13.38
C ASP A 169 19.43 -29.27 13.88
N SER A 170 19.55 -29.35 15.21
CA SER A 170 20.39 -30.34 15.91
C SER A 170 20.12 -31.81 15.53
N ARG A 171 19.01 -32.11 14.84
CA ARG A 171 18.65 -33.45 14.34
C ARG A 171 19.40 -33.84 13.06
N PHE A 172 19.98 -32.89 12.33
CA PHE A 172 20.68 -33.12 11.06
C PHE A 172 22.15 -32.69 11.14
N ALA A 173 23.00 -33.31 10.34
CA ALA A 173 24.44 -33.03 10.39
C ALA A 173 24.83 -31.86 9.47
N THR A 174 24.18 -31.74 8.31
CA THR A 174 24.56 -30.78 7.26
C THR A 174 23.42 -29.85 6.87
N ALA A 175 23.76 -28.69 6.31
CA ALA A 175 22.78 -27.74 5.77
C ALA A 175 21.96 -28.36 4.62
N ARG A 176 22.52 -29.29 3.84
CA ARG A 176 21.78 -30.02 2.80
C ARG A 176 20.61 -30.81 3.39
N GLU A 177 20.83 -31.57 4.46
CA GLU A 177 19.79 -32.39 5.11
C GLU A 177 18.69 -31.51 5.74
N ASP A 178 19.11 -30.41 6.35
CA ASP A 178 18.26 -29.38 6.95
C ASP A 178 17.29 -28.76 5.91
N ILE A 179 17.85 -28.26 4.81
CA ILE A 179 17.08 -27.63 3.72
C ILE A 179 16.20 -28.65 3.02
N ALA A 180 16.70 -29.86 2.75
CA ALA A 180 15.92 -30.92 2.12
C ALA A 180 14.66 -31.27 2.95
N LYS A 181 14.80 -31.31 4.27
CA LYS A 181 13.67 -31.60 5.16
C LYS A 181 12.66 -30.46 5.20
N HIS A 182 13.11 -29.23 5.44
CA HIS A 182 12.22 -28.10 5.65
C HIS A 182 11.57 -27.59 4.35
N ARG A 183 12.31 -27.52 3.25
CA ARG A 183 11.79 -26.99 1.97
C ARG A 183 11.06 -28.01 1.10
N TYR A 184 11.34 -29.31 1.24
CA TYR A 184 10.74 -30.32 0.36
C TYR A 184 9.91 -31.38 1.08
N ALA A 185 10.23 -31.71 2.34
CA ALA A 185 9.49 -32.75 3.07
C ALA A 185 8.38 -32.19 3.98
N ASN A 186 8.54 -30.97 4.50
CA ASN A 186 7.60 -30.32 5.41
C ASN A 186 6.96 -29.03 4.85
N ASP A 187 7.65 -28.32 3.94
CA ASP A 187 7.23 -27.05 3.35
C ASP A 187 6.86 -25.98 4.38
N ASP A 188 7.76 -25.76 5.36
CA ASP A 188 7.53 -24.93 6.54
C ASP A 188 8.40 -23.67 6.62
N TRP A 189 9.16 -23.34 5.57
CA TRP A 189 10.00 -22.13 5.47
C TRP A 189 9.49 -21.19 4.37
N ASP A 190 9.49 -19.88 4.64
CA ASP A 190 9.11 -18.84 3.67
C ASP A 190 10.16 -18.69 2.55
N ASN A 191 9.78 -18.16 1.38
CA ASN A 191 10.68 -18.06 0.21
C ASN A 191 11.91 -17.15 0.41
N ASP A 192 11.93 -16.30 1.43
CA ASP A 192 13.04 -15.41 1.78
C ASP A 192 13.95 -15.94 2.90
N TRP A 193 13.74 -17.19 3.35
CA TRP A 193 14.50 -17.85 4.43
C TRP A 193 16.03 -17.72 4.26
N ILE A 194 16.51 -17.74 3.01
CA ILE A 194 17.93 -17.68 2.68
C ILE A 194 18.60 -16.34 3.06
N PHE A 195 17.82 -15.27 3.18
CA PHE A 195 18.33 -13.94 3.55
C PHE A 195 18.45 -13.74 5.07
N SER A 196 17.70 -14.52 5.86
CA SER A 196 17.77 -14.55 7.33
C SER A 196 18.71 -15.62 7.87
N ASP A 197 19.13 -16.56 7.03
CA ASP A 197 20.09 -17.60 7.37
C ASP A 197 21.55 -17.10 7.26
N ASP A 198 22.17 -16.87 8.42
CA ASP A 198 23.53 -16.35 8.54
C ASP A 198 24.59 -17.27 7.90
N ARG A 199 24.32 -18.57 7.69
CA ARG A 199 25.27 -19.51 7.04
C ARG A 199 25.62 -19.08 5.61
N PHE A 200 24.68 -18.43 4.93
CA PHE A 200 24.83 -18.04 3.52
C PHE A 200 25.34 -16.61 3.35
N GLY A 201 25.36 -15.81 4.42
CA GLY A 201 25.97 -14.48 4.44
C GLY A 201 25.31 -13.45 3.51
N LEU A 202 24.06 -13.67 3.10
CA LEU A 202 23.35 -12.77 2.18
C LEU A 202 22.83 -11.51 2.88
N GLY A 203 22.35 -11.64 4.12
CA GLY A 203 21.83 -10.53 4.92
C GLY A 203 22.93 -9.65 5.56
N ARG A 204 23.93 -10.28 6.18
CA ARG A 204 24.97 -9.59 6.99
C ARG A 204 26.42 -9.97 6.64
N GLY A 205 26.62 -10.81 5.62
CA GLY A 205 27.95 -11.24 5.17
C GLY A 205 28.56 -10.32 4.10
N PRO A 206 29.72 -10.69 3.53
CA PRO A 206 30.45 -9.88 2.55
C PRO A 206 29.60 -9.48 1.32
N ASP A 207 29.82 -8.27 0.78
CA ASP A 207 29.12 -7.76 -0.41
C ASP A 207 29.31 -8.71 -1.61
N GLU A 208 30.51 -9.27 -1.75
CA GLU A 208 30.87 -10.17 -2.83
C GLU A 208 30.01 -11.45 -2.82
N THR A 209 29.59 -11.91 -1.65
CA THR A 209 28.74 -13.09 -1.49
C THR A 209 27.35 -12.82 -2.07
N LEU A 210 26.75 -11.68 -1.70
CA LEU A 210 25.44 -11.28 -2.21
C LEU A 210 25.49 -10.96 -3.71
N LEU A 211 26.50 -10.24 -4.18
CA LEU A 211 26.65 -9.88 -5.59
C LEU A 211 26.85 -11.11 -6.49
N ARG A 212 27.55 -12.14 -5.99
CA ARG A 212 27.68 -13.44 -6.66
C ARG A 212 26.34 -14.16 -6.72
N PHE A 213 25.61 -14.20 -5.61
CA PHE A 213 24.26 -14.77 -5.56
C PHE A 213 23.33 -14.12 -6.59
N LEU A 214 23.30 -12.79 -6.67
CA LEU A 214 22.49 -12.04 -7.64
C LEU A 214 22.90 -12.29 -9.09
N SER A 215 24.19 -12.42 -9.36
CA SER A 215 24.69 -12.74 -10.70
C SER A 215 24.26 -14.15 -11.13
N GLU A 216 24.22 -15.10 -10.18
CA GLU A 216 23.76 -16.47 -10.42
C GLU A 216 22.24 -16.54 -10.62
N THR A 217 21.46 -15.75 -9.88
CA THR A 217 20.00 -15.62 -10.06
C THR A 217 19.65 -15.33 -11.53
N VAL A 218 20.34 -14.40 -12.17
CA VAL A 218 20.06 -14.02 -13.58
C VAL A 218 20.87 -14.82 -14.61
N HIS A 219 21.54 -15.90 -14.20
CA HIS A 219 22.39 -16.68 -15.09
C HIS A 219 21.56 -17.48 -16.12
N PRO A 220 21.98 -17.59 -17.40
CA PRO A 220 21.22 -18.30 -18.45
C PRO A 220 20.93 -19.79 -18.18
N THR A 221 21.70 -20.44 -17.30
CA THR A 221 21.44 -21.84 -16.88
C THR A 221 20.43 -21.94 -15.73
N VAL A 222 20.15 -20.82 -15.07
CA VAL A 222 19.15 -20.68 -14.01
C VAL A 222 17.84 -20.17 -14.59
N ARG A 223 17.89 -19.20 -15.52
CA ARG A 223 16.71 -18.65 -16.20
C ARG A 223 16.91 -18.57 -17.70
N THR A 224 15.95 -19.10 -18.46
CA THR A 224 16.00 -19.14 -19.94
C THR A 224 15.14 -18.07 -20.62
N ASP A 225 14.24 -17.39 -19.89
CA ASP A 225 13.39 -16.32 -20.43
C ASP A 225 14.12 -14.98 -20.43
N GLU A 226 14.41 -14.44 -21.63
CA GLU A 226 15.11 -13.17 -21.80
C GLU A 226 14.33 -11.96 -21.26
N GLN A 227 12.99 -12.00 -21.31
CA GLN A 227 12.15 -10.90 -20.80
C GLN A 227 12.14 -10.90 -19.28
N GLU A 228 12.09 -12.08 -18.65
CA GLU A 228 12.19 -12.24 -17.20
C GLU A 228 13.56 -11.77 -16.69
N VAL A 229 14.64 -12.20 -17.35
CA VAL A 229 16.01 -11.78 -17.01
C VAL A 229 16.19 -10.28 -17.17
N ALA A 230 15.71 -9.68 -18.26
CA ALA A 230 15.80 -8.23 -18.49
C ALA A 230 15.02 -7.44 -17.43
N HIS A 231 13.84 -7.92 -17.03
CA HIS A 231 13.05 -7.31 -15.96
C HIS A 231 13.77 -7.38 -14.61
N LEU A 232 14.27 -8.57 -14.24
CA LEU A 232 14.92 -8.80 -12.96
C LEU A 232 16.23 -8.00 -12.83
N VAL A 233 17.04 -7.94 -13.89
CA VAL A 233 18.24 -7.10 -13.94
C VAL A 233 17.88 -5.62 -13.76
N THR A 234 16.77 -5.15 -14.34
CA THR A 234 16.32 -3.76 -14.20
C THR A 234 15.94 -3.43 -12.76
N VAL A 235 15.18 -4.33 -12.11
CA VAL A 235 14.78 -4.18 -10.70
C VAL A 235 16.01 -4.20 -9.78
N LEU A 236 16.89 -5.19 -9.92
CA LEU A 236 18.10 -5.31 -9.11
C LEU A 236 19.04 -4.11 -9.30
N ASN A 237 19.22 -3.62 -10.53
CA ASN A 237 20.04 -2.42 -10.78
C ASN A 237 19.46 -1.14 -10.19
N THR A 238 18.13 -1.05 -10.05
CA THR A 238 17.49 0.09 -9.37
C THR A 238 17.86 0.12 -7.89
N VAL A 239 18.06 -1.05 -7.28
CA VAL A 239 18.44 -1.19 -5.87
C VAL A 239 19.96 -1.09 -5.67
N LEU A 240 20.77 -1.60 -6.60
CA LEU A 240 22.25 -1.62 -6.51
C LEU A 240 22.90 -0.28 -6.88
N ALA A 241 22.31 0.49 -7.80
CA ALA A 241 22.91 1.72 -8.33
C ALA A 241 23.22 2.80 -7.29
N PRO A 242 22.37 3.06 -6.27
CA PRO A 242 22.67 4.02 -5.20
C PRO A 242 23.94 3.68 -4.41
N ASP A 243 24.28 2.40 -4.30
CA ASP A 243 25.46 1.91 -3.57
C ASP A 243 26.68 1.72 -4.50
N GLY A 244 26.57 2.17 -5.75
CA GLY A 244 27.68 2.17 -6.71
C GLY A 244 27.92 0.83 -7.40
N TYR A 245 26.97 -0.09 -7.35
CA TYR A 245 27.05 -1.39 -8.03
C TYR A 245 26.03 -1.50 -9.18
N ILE A 246 26.35 -2.31 -10.18
CA ILE A 246 25.46 -2.63 -11.30
C ILE A 246 25.70 -4.07 -11.76
N LEU A 247 24.64 -4.79 -12.11
CA LEU A 247 24.69 -6.02 -12.89
C LEU A 247 24.77 -5.65 -14.37
N GLU A 248 25.91 -5.93 -15.00
CA GLU A 248 26.13 -5.67 -16.42
C GLU A 248 26.49 -6.95 -17.18
N PRO A 249 26.19 -7.03 -18.49
CA PRO A 249 26.60 -8.16 -19.32
C PRO A 249 28.13 -8.25 -19.37
N ALA A 250 28.68 -9.34 -18.85
CA ALA A 250 30.13 -9.58 -18.83
C ALA A 250 30.58 -10.49 -19.98
N THR A 251 29.79 -11.52 -20.28
CA THR A 251 30.07 -12.48 -21.36
C THR A 251 28.77 -12.95 -22.00
N VAL A 252 28.86 -13.75 -23.06
CA VAL A 252 27.72 -14.38 -23.72
C VAL A 252 27.97 -15.88 -23.78
N ILE A 253 27.00 -16.68 -23.35
CA ILE A 253 27.02 -18.14 -23.48
C ILE A 253 25.82 -18.55 -24.31
N SER A 254 26.07 -19.25 -25.43
CA SER A 254 25.01 -19.75 -26.32
C SER A 254 24.02 -18.68 -26.82
N GLY A 255 24.49 -17.43 -26.99
CA GLY A 255 23.66 -16.29 -27.41
C GLY A 255 23.01 -15.51 -26.27
N TYR A 256 23.08 -16.00 -25.03
CA TYR A 256 22.49 -15.38 -23.84
C TYR A 256 23.53 -14.60 -23.03
N PRO A 257 23.23 -13.37 -22.60
CA PRO A 257 24.13 -12.57 -21.78
C PRO A 257 24.27 -13.14 -20.36
N VAL A 258 25.51 -13.28 -19.90
CA VAL A 258 25.84 -13.59 -18.51
C VAL A 258 26.16 -12.28 -17.80
N TYR A 259 25.38 -11.97 -16.78
CA TYR A 259 25.54 -10.75 -16.00
C TYR A 259 26.55 -10.95 -14.87
N ARG A 260 27.32 -9.90 -14.57
CA ARG A 260 28.21 -9.83 -13.42
C ARG A 260 27.99 -8.51 -12.72
N ALA A 261 28.02 -8.54 -11.39
CA ALA A 261 28.11 -7.34 -10.58
C ALA A 261 29.48 -6.65 -10.74
N SER A 262 29.47 -5.38 -11.11
CA SER A 262 30.65 -4.52 -11.17
C SER A 262 30.39 -3.18 -10.47
N ARG A 263 31.47 -2.46 -10.16
CA ARG A 263 31.38 -1.12 -9.60
C ARG A 263 31.31 -0.07 -10.70
N LEU A 264 30.43 0.90 -10.51
CA LEU A 264 30.30 2.06 -11.39
C LEU A 264 31.59 2.88 -11.48
N ALA A 265 32.43 2.90 -10.43
CA ALA A 265 33.71 3.61 -10.42
C ALA A 265 34.80 2.96 -11.29
N ASP A 266 34.79 1.63 -11.43
CA ASP A 266 35.79 0.90 -12.22
C ASP A 266 35.61 1.14 -13.73
N ARG A 267 34.41 1.58 -14.12
CA ARG A 267 34.04 2.01 -15.48
C ARG A 267 34.68 3.34 -15.90
N ALA A 268 34.94 4.24 -14.95
CA ALA A 268 35.61 5.51 -15.21
C ALA A 268 37.12 5.33 -15.46
N ALA A 269 37.71 4.26 -14.91
CA ALA A 269 39.11 3.91 -15.09
C ALA A 269 39.39 3.13 -16.39
N SER A 270 38.40 2.38 -16.93
CA SER A 270 38.54 1.59 -18.16
C SER A 270 38.24 2.36 -19.45
N GLY A 271 37.81 3.62 -19.37
CA GLY A 271 37.41 4.45 -20.52
C GLY A 271 38.50 5.36 -21.12
N ALA A 272 39.74 5.31 -20.63
CA ALA A 272 40.81 6.21 -21.05
C ALA A 272 41.99 5.48 -21.70
N SER A 273 41.81 4.91 -22.89
CA SER A 273 42.91 4.69 -23.85
C SER A 273 42.39 4.41 -25.26
N THR A 274 42.33 5.47 -26.07
CA THR A 274 42.89 5.53 -27.44
C THR A 274 42.66 6.95 -27.95
N GLY A 275 43.75 7.70 -28.11
CA GLY A 275 43.76 9.09 -28.53
C GLY A 275 43.74 9.28 -30.06
N ASP A 276 43.32 10.49 -30.41
CA ASP A 276 43.78 11.37 -31.50
C ASP A 276 44.12 10.81 -32.88
N VAL A 277 43.31 11.20 -33.86
CA VAL A 277 43.81 11.91 -35.06
C VAL A 277 42.92 13.13 -35.32
N ALA A 278 43.59 14.27 -35.51
CA ALA A 278 43.07 15.63 -35.43
C ALA A 278 42.34 16.17 -36.69
N ALA A 279 41.55 17.23 -36.41
CA ALA A 279 41.36 18.46 -37.19
C ALA A 279 40.52 18.44 -38.50
N ARG A 280 39.32 19.06 -38.46
CA ARG A 280 39.04 20.44 -38.94
C ARG A 280 37.53 20.73 -38.99
N GLU A 281 37.16 21.92 -38.49
CA GLU A 281 35.90 22.66 -38.80
C GLU A 281 35.87 22.92 -40.33
N ASP A 282 34.76 22.86 -41.07
CA ASP A 282 33.51 23.67 -41.01
C ASP A 282 32.47 23.08 -42.03
N PRO A 283 31.30 23.68 -42.37
CA PRO A 283 29.98 23.10 -42.11
C PRO A 283 29.14 22.62 -43.33
N ASP A 284 27.99 22.01 -43.01
CA ASP A 284 26.72 21.91 -43.78
C ASP A 284 26.36 20.55 -44.48
N PRO A 285 25.08 20.28 -44.83
CA PRO A 285 24.18 19.45 -44.03
C PRO A 285 23.56 18.29 -44.84
N MET A 286 23.42 17.08 -44.30
CA MET A 286 22.31 16.16 -44.64
C MET A 286 22.48 14.80 -43.96
N PHE A 287 21.42 14.38 -43.26
CA PHE A 287 21.12 13.00 -42.86
C PHE A 287 22.13 12.27 -41.95
N GLY A 288 21.79 12.19 -40.66
CA GLY A 288 22.39 11.23 -39.73
C GLY A 288 21.60 11.15 -38.43
N SER A 289 20.89 10.04 -38.23
CA SER A 289 19.90 9.84 -37.17
C SER A 289 20.45 10.02 -35.75
N ARG A 290 19.89 10.97 -34.99
CA ARG A 290 19.90 10.96 -33.53
C ARG A 290 18.48 10.67 -33.03
N HIS A 291 18.18 9.42 -32.68
CA HIS A 291 16.96 9.11 -31.93
C HIS A 291 17.34 8.99 -30.45
N SER A 292 17.16 10.09 -29.71
CA SER A 292 17.11 10.06 -28.24
C SER A 292 15.63 10.08 -27.83
N PRO A 293 15.13 9.09 -27.08
CA PRO A 293 13.74 9.03 -26.57
C PRO A 293 13.32 10.29 -25.80
N ALA A 294 14.28 11.02 -25.22
CA ALA A 294 14.05 12.25 -24.45
C ALA A 294 13.36 13.37 -25.26
N LEU A 295 13.54 13.44 -26.58
CA LEU A 295 12.97 14.52 -27.40
C LEU A 295 11.45 14.38 -27.61
N TRP A 296 10.86 13.20 -27.46
CA TRP A 296 9.42 12.98 -27.69
C TRP A 296 8.56 13.19 -26.43
N ASN A 297 9.16 13.21 -25.24
CA ASN A 297 8.44 13.19 -23.97
C ASN A 297 8.16 14.58 -23.36
N SER A 298 8.52 15.68 -24.03
CA SER A 298 8.24 17.04 -23.57
C SER A 298 6.77 17.42 -23.80
N THR A 299 5.96 17.51 -22.74
CA THR A 299 4.60 18.06 -22.77
C THR A 299 4.66 19.59 -22.74
N SER A 300 4.24 20.27 -23.81
CA SER A 300 3.99 21.71 -23.81
C SER A 300 2.57 22.00 -24.34
N SER A 301 2.02 23.16 -23.97
CA SER A 301 0.73 23.68 -24.46
C SER A 301 0.66 23.86 -25.98
N ALA A 302 1.79 23.72 -26.71
CA ALA A 302 1.85 23.75 -28.16
C ALA A 302 1.18 22.52 -28.83
N ALA A 303 1.00 21.41 -28.11
CA ALA A 303 0.49 20.16 -28.68
C ALA A 303 -0.98 20.24 -29.18
N ALA A 304 -1.85 20.95 -28.45
CA ALA A 304 -3.25 21.16 -28.83
C ALA A 304 -3.37 22.02 -30.10
N ASP A 305 -2.59 23.10 -30.16
CA ASP A 305 -2.51 23.96 -31.33
C ASP A 305 -1.92 23.21 -32.54
N ASP A 306 -0.91 22.37 -32.31
CA ASP A 306 -0.32 21.50 -33.33
C ASP A 306 -1.33 20.51 -33.93
N ALA A 307 -2.16 19.85 -33.10
CA ALA A 307 -3.19 18.94 -33.60
C ALA A 307 -4.23 19.67 -34.48
N ALA A 308 -4.65 20.88 -34.06
CA ALA A 308 -5.57 21.71 -34.84
C ALA A 308 -4.93 22.20 -36.16
N ARG A 309 -3.64 22.57 -36.14
CA ARG A 309 -2.87 22.95 -37.34
C ARG A 309 -2.75 21.80 -38.34
N VAL A 310 -2.45 20.58 -37.85
CA VAL A 310 -2.40 19.38 -38.71
C VAL A 310 -3.77 19.14 -39.35
N ARG A 311 -4.87 19.17 -38.58
CA ARG A 311 -6.23 19.01 -39.15
C ARG A 311 -6.55 20.01 -40.24
N ARG A 312 -6.22 21.30 -40.06
CA ARG A 312 -6.49 22.34 -41.07
C ARG A 312 -5.75 22.10 -42.38
N LEU A 313 -4.59 21.44 -42.33
CA LEU A 313 -3.74 21.13 -43.49
C LEU A 313 -3.84 19.68 -43.94
N ALA A 314 -4.76 18.90 -43.36
CA ALA A 314 -4.94 17.49 -43.69
C ALA A 314 -5.41 17.33 -45.15
N ARG A 315 -4.69 16.51 -45.92
CA ARG A 315 -4.98 16.25 -47.34
C ARG A 315 -5.15 14.77 -47.66
N GLY A 316 -4.98 13.88 -46.67
CA GLY A 316 -4.90 12.45 -46.91
C GLY A 316 -3.67 12.05 -47.73
N GLU A 317 -2.59 12.85 -47.70
CA GLU A 317 -1.37 12.59 -48.46
C GLU A 317 -0.26 12.04 -47.56
N ARG A 318 0.08 10.75 -47.73
CA ARG A 318 1.08 10.07 -46.87
C ARG A 318 2.46 10.75 -46.87
N LYS A 319 2.84 11.42 -47.97
CA LYS A 319 4.13 12.12 -48.14
C LYS A 319 4.29 13.32 -47.19
N ASP A 320 3.20 13.83 -46.63
CA ASP A 320 3.21 14.96 -45.68
C ASP A 320 3.70 14.54 -44.29
N TYR A 321 3.86 13.23 -44.04
CA TYR A 321 4.29 12.68 -42.75
C TYR A 321 5.65 12.00 -42.88
N ALA A 322 6.66 12.54 -42.20
CA ALA A 322 7.96 11.91 -42.07
C ALA A 322 7.91 10.90 -40.90
N CYS A 323 7.77 9.61 -41.20
CA CYS A 323 7.72 8.56 -40.18
C CYS A 323 9.12 8.07 -39.80
N GLU A 324 9.27 7.64 -38.56
CA GLU A 324 10.43 6.88 -38.13
C GLU A 324 10.55 5.56 -38.91
N ARG A 325 11.78 5.05 -39.00
CA ARG A 325 12.12 3.90 -39.86
C ARG A 325 11.44 2.61 -39.39
N LEU A 326 11.30 2.42 -38.08
CA LEU A 326 10.69 1.25 -37.48
C LEU A 326 9.41 1.65 -36.74
N PRO A 327 8.37 0.81 -36.72
CA PRO A 327 7.23 1.02 -35.85
C PRO A 327 7.64 0.87 -34.38
N PHE A 328 7.01 1.62 -33.47
CA PHE A 328 7.35 1.59 -32.04
C PHE A 328 6.41 0.72 -31.20
N ALA A 329 5.35 0.18 -31.80
CA ALA A 329 4.48 -0.81 -31.19
C ALA A 329 4.38 -2.00 -32.14
N ASP A 330 4.82 -3.18 -31.69
CA ASP A 330 4.68 -4.43 -32.45
C ASP A 330 3.42 -5.16 -31.98
N GLY A 331 2.31 -4.94 -32.67
CA GLY A 331 0.99 -5.44 -32.27
C GLY A 331 0.04 -5.66 -33.44
N GLY A 332 0.02 -6.86 -34.01
CA GLY A 332 -1.09 -7.37 -34.83
C GLY A 332 -1.28 -6.80 -36.25
N GLN A 333 -2.45 -6.18 -36.52
CA GLN A 333 -3.00 -5.96 -37.88
C GLN A 333 -2.50 -4.69 -38.60
N ALA A 334 -1.89 -3.75 -37.88
CA ALA A 334 -1.41 -2.47 -38.38
C ALA A 334 -0.10 -2.08 -37.67
N ASP A 335 0.76 -1.35 -38.37
CA ASP A 335 1.99 -0.77 -37.83
C ASP A 335 1.74 0.67 -37.37
N VAL A 336 2.32 1.02 -36.23
CA VAL A 336 2.19 2.34 -35.62
C VAL A 336 3.56 3.04 -35.62
N PHE A 337 3.63 4.21 -36.26
CA PHE A 337 4.85 4.98 -36.42
C PHE A 337 4.75 6.32 -35.70
N ARG A 338 5.81 6.71 -34.99
CA ARG A 338 6.03 8.14 -34.68
C ARG A 338 6.31 8.86 -35.98
N ALA A 339 5.73 10.05 -36.13
CA ALA A 339 5.86 10.83 -37.35
C ALA A 339 5.88 12.34 -37.07
N ILE A 340 6.51 13.07 -37.97
CA ILE A 340 6.45 14.53 -38.01
C ILE A 340 5.61 14.95 -39.20
N HIS A 341 4.58 15.77 -38.96
CA HIS A 341 3.84 16.42 -40.04
C HIS A 341 4.71 17.55 -40.62
N LYS A 342 5.23 17.34 -41.84
CA LYS A 342 6.25 18.20 -42.46
C LYS A 342 5.82 19.67 -42.57
N PRO A 343 4.57 20.01 -42.96
CA PRO A 343 4.14 21.41 -43.06
C PRO A 343 4.12 22.15 -41.72
N THR A 344 3.82 21.47 -40.61
CA THR A 344 3.62 22.12 -39.31
C THR A 344 4.76 21.92 -38.32
N GLY A 345 5.59 20.89 -38.53
CA GLY A 345 6.59 20.41 -37.57
C GLY A 345 5.99 19.58 -36.43
N ALA A 346 4.68 19.34 -36.42
CA ALA A 346 3.97 18.70 -35.31
C ALA A 346 4.34 17.22 -35.15
N LYS A 347 4.49 16.79 -33.90
CA LYS A 347 4.66 15.38 -33.52
C LYS A 347 3.32 14.66 -33.54
N VAL A 348 3.23 13.61 -34.36
CA VAL A 348 2.00 12.82 -34.54
C VAL A 348 2.31 11.33 -34.57
N VAL A 349 1.27 10.51 -34.52
CA VAL A 349 1.34 9.06 -34.67
C VAL A 349 0.56 8.66 -35.92
N LEU A 350 1.17 7.81 -36.75
CA LEU A 350 0.56 7.29 -37.98
C LEU A 350 0.35 5.78 -37.83
N LYS A 351 -0.91 5.33 -37.86
CA LYS A 351 -1.30 3.90 -37.89
C LYS A 351 -1.57 3.49 -39.34
N LYS A 352 -0.92 2.43 -39.82
CA LYS A 352 -0.99 1.98 -41.22
C LYS A 352 -1.15 0.46 -41.31
N LEU A 353 -1.98 -0.03 -42.24
CA LEU A 353 -2.07 -1.45 -42.53
C LEU A 353 -0.73 -2.00 -43.08
N ARG A 354 -0.28 -3.16 -42.55
CA ARG A 354 0.97 -3.83 -42.95
C ARG A 354 1.01 -4.21 -44.42
N ASP A 355 -0.12 -4.72 -44.93
CA ASP A 355 -0.20 -5.28 -46.28
C ASP A 355 -0.28 -4.17 -47.33
N ARG A 356 0.50 -4.29 -48.41
CA ARG A 356 0.37 -3.39 -49.59
C ARG A 356 -1.00 -3.49 -50.26
N ASN A 357 -1.64 -4.66 -50.20
CA ASN A 357 -3.01 -4.88 -50.66
C ASN A 357 -3.82 -5.61 -49.57
N PRO A 358 -4.29 -4.88 -48.54
CA PRO A 358 -4.94 -5.50 -47.40
C PRO A 358 -6.28 -6.12 -47.79
N PRO A 359 -6.66 -7.29 -47.24
CA PRO A 359 -7.99 -7.86 -47.43
C PRO A 359 -9.09 -6.86 -47.10
N GLU A 360 -10.23 -6.92 -47.80
CA GLU A 360 -11.35 -5.98 -47.60
C GLU A 360 -11.79 -5.89 -46.14
N ARG A 361 -11.82 -7.01 -45.42
CA ARG A 361 -12.09 -7.05 -43.98
C ARG A 361 -11.16 -6.15 -43.13
N LYS A 362 -9.87 -6.03 -43.48
CA LYS A 362 -8.90 -5.17 -42.76
C LYS A 362 -9.15 -3.70 -43.10
N ARG A 363 -9.39 -3.38 -44.37
CA ARG A 363 -9.79 -2.03 -44.82
C ARG A 363 -11.11 -1.59 -44.16
N ALA A 364 -12.08 -2.49 -44.06
CA ALA A 364 -13.36 -2.22 -43.40
C ALA A 364 -13.17 -1.90 -41.90
N ARG A 365 -12.25 -2.58 -41.20
CA ARG A 365 -11.90 -2.24 -39.80
C ARG A 365 -11.26 -0.87 -39.70
N MET A 366 -10.27 -0.58 -40.53
CA MET A 366 -9.63 0.74 -40.59
C MET A 366 -10.63 1.85 -40.92
N LYS A 367 -11.54 1.61 -41.87
CA LYS A 367 -12.62 2.53 -42.22
C LYS A 367 -13.55 2.78 -41.04
N ARG A 368 -13.91 1.76 -40.25
CA ARG A 368 -14.72 1.93 -39.04
C ARG A 368 -14.02 2.78 -38.01
N GLU A 369 -12.74 2.52 -37.75
CA GLU A 369 -11.93 3.32 -36.82
C GLU A 369 -11.85 4.78 -37.26
N ILE A 370 -11.61 5.03 -38.56
CA ILE A 370 -11.62 6.38 -39.14
C ILE A 370 -12.99 7.06 -39.00
N THR A 371 -14.06 6.34 -39.31
CA THR A 371 -15.42 6.89 -39.30
C THR A 371 -15.86 7.22 -37.88
N LEU A 372 -15.62 6.31 -36.92
CA LEU A 372 -16.02 6.51 -35.53
C LEU A 372 -15.15 7.54 -34.84
N GLY A 373 -13.84 7.55 -35.09
CA GLY A 373 -12.93 8.57 -34.56
C GLY A 373 -13.25 9.98 -35.09
N ARG A 374 -13.70 10.11 -36.35
CA ARG A 374 -14.21 11.39 -36.88
C ARG A 374 -15.56 11.78 -36.29
N TRP A 375 -16.43 10.82 -36.01
CA TRP A 375 -17.73 11.09 -35.36
C TRP A 375 -17.56 11.54 -33.92
N LEU A 376 -16.57 11.00 -33.20
CA LEU A 376 -16.20 11.40 -31.85
C LEU A 376 -15.30 12.64 -31.79
N ASP A 377 -15.03 13.31 -32.92
CA ASP A 377 -14.15 14.49 -32.89
C ASP A 377 -14.72 15.57 -31.98
N GLY A 378 -13.86 16.13 -31.13
CA GLY A 378 -14.24 17.07 -30.08
C GLY A 378 -14.64 16.42 -28.74
N HIS A 379 -14.88 15.11 -28.68
CA HIS A 379 -15.14 14.44 -27.40
C HIS A 379 -13.86 14.42 -26.52
N PRO A 380 -13.90 14.85 -25.25
CA PRO A 380 -12.69 15.05 -24.45
C PRO A 380 -11.91 13.77 -24.16
N HIS A 381 -12.57 12.62 -24.17
CA HIS A 381 -12.01 11.30 -23.83
C HIS A 381 -11.92 10.34 -25.03
N ALA A 382 -12.05 10.83 -26.26
CA ALA A 382 -11.81 10.05 -27.47
C ALA A 382 -10.50 10.48 -28.14
N MET A 383 -9.69 9.52 -28.59
CA MET A 383 -8.48 9.85 -29.37
C MET A 383 -8.88 10.42 -30.74
N PRO A 384 -8.51 11.67 -31.08
CA PRO A 384 -8.97 12.29 -32.30
C PRO A 384 -8.17 11.82 -33.52
N ILE A 385 -8.82 11.89 -34.69
CA ILE A 385 -8.18 11.62 -35.98
C ILE A 385 -7.87 12.94 -36.67
N LEU A 386 -6.59 13.17 -36.95
CA LEU A 386 -6.10 14.41 -37.54
C LEU A 386 -6.15 14.39 -39.06
N ASP A 387 -5.82 13.25 -39.66
CA ASP A 387 -5.81 13.03 -41.11
C ASP A 387 -6.00 11.55 -41.41
N ALA A 388 -6.50 11.22 -42.59
CA ALA A 388 -6.65 9.84 -43.00
C ALA A 388 -6.63 9.66 -44.51
N ASP A 389 -6.17 8.50 -44.94
CA ASP A 389 -6.20 8.06 -46.32
C ASP A 389 -7.64 7.94 -46.86
N PRO A 390 -7.96 8.48 -48.05
CA PRO A 390 -9.24 8.21 -48.71
C PRO A 390 -9.48 6.72 -48.97
N GLY A 391 -8.40 5.94 -49.17
CA GLY A 391 -8.43 4.49 -49.32
C GLY A 391 -8.59 3.70 -48.01
N HIS A 392 -8.63 4.39 -46.86
CA HIS A 392 -8.72 3.79 -45.52
C HIS A 392 -7.61 2.77 -45.24
N THR A 393 -6.38 3.07 -45.67
CA THR A 393 -5.21 2.22 -45.39
C THR A 393 -4.31 2.74 -44.27
N TRP A 394 -4.47 4.01 -43.89
CA TRP A 394 -3.79 4.64 -42.76
C TRP A 394 -4.58 5.84 -42.22
N PHE A 395 -4.29 6.22 -40.98
CA PHE A 395 -4.70 7.50 -40.40
C PHE A 395 -3.64 8.04 -39.44
N VAL A 396 -3.81 9.30 -39.06
CA VAL A 396 -2.94 10.05 -38.16
C VAL A 396 -3.72 10.52 -36.94
N MET A 397 -3.11 10.41 -35.77
CA MET A 397 -3.63 10.88 -34.48
C MET A 397 -2.54 11.64 -33.72
N PRO A 398 -2.88 12.44 -32.70
CA PRO A 398 -1.88 13.07 -31.84
C PRO A 398 -0.95 12.04 -31.20
N TYR A 399 0.27 12.48 -30.88
CA TYR A 399 1.15 11.69 -30.05
C TYR A 399 0.67 11.68 -28.59
N ALA A 400 0.46 10.49 -28.04
CA ALA A 400 0.21 10.26 -26.63
C ALA A 400 1.45 9.58 -26.02
N PRO A 401 2.13 10.20 -25.03
CA PRO A 401 3.40 9.70 -24.53
C PRO A 401 3.28 8.40 -23.71
N PHE A 402 2.12 8.11 -23.13
CA PHE A 402 1.93 6.97 -22.24
C PHE A 402 0.60 6.25 -22.46
N THR A 403 0.59 4.94 -22.26
CA THR A 403 -0.63 4.12 -22.11
C THR A 403 -0.98 3.96 -20.62
N ALA A 404 -2.19 3.47 -20.33
CA ALA A 404 -2.56 3.07 -18.97
C ALA A 404 -1.66 1.94 -18.45
N GLU A 405 -1.23 1.03 -19.33
CA GLU A 405 -0.28 -0.04 -19.02
C GLU A 405 1.05 0.50 -18.47
N GLN A 406 1.61 1.52 -19.13
CA GLN A 406 2.88 2.15 -18.72
C GLN A 406 2.75 3.02 -17.46
N ARG A 407 1.53 3.31 -17.02
CA ARG A 407 1.22 4.14 -15.85
C ARG A 407 0.47 3.33 -14.78
N ARG A 408 0.59 2.01 -14.80
CA ARG A 408 -0.09 1.12 -13.85
C ARG A 408 0.14 1.52 -12.39
N ASP A 409 1.37 1.91 -12.03
CA ASP A 409 1.69 2.32 -10.66
C ASP A 409 0.95 3.61 -10.25
N GLN A 410 0.75 4.54 -11.19
CA GLN A 410 -0.10 5.72 -10.96
C GLN A 410 -1.57 5.32 -10.80
N LEU A 411 -2.02 4.28 -11.50
CA LEU A 411 -3.39 3.76 -11.40
C LEU A 411 -3.62 2.91 -10.14
N ALA A 412 -2.60 2.62 -9.34
CA ALA A 412 -2.79 2.06 -8.00
C ALA A 412 -3.42 3.08 -7.04
N GLU A 413 -3.22 4.38 -7.30
CA GLU A 413 -3.84 5.46 -6.57
C GLU A 413 -5.36 5.54 -6.91
N PRO A 414 -6.27 5.40 -5.93
CA PRO A 414 -7.70 5.31 -6.21
C PRO A 414 -8.28 6.52 -6.94
N SER A 415 -7.76 7.72 -6.66
CA SER A 415 -8.21 8.96 -7.30
C SER A 415 -7.86 8.99 -8.80
N GLU A 416 -6.69 8.49 -9.18
CA GLU A 416 -6.24 8.40 -10.58
C GLU A 416 -6.99 7.31 -11.36
N LEU A 417 -7.23 6.16 -10.72
CA LEU A 417 -8.05 5.10 -11.31
C LEU A 417 -9.49 5.57 -11.55
N ARG A 418 -10.07 6.32 -10.60
CA ARG A 418 -11.39 6.93 -10.78
C ARG A 418 -11.43 7.86 -12.00
N LYS A 419 -10.43 8.75 -12.17
CA LYS A 419 -10.36 9.63 -13.35
C LYS A 419 -10.34 8.84 -14.67
N LEU A 420 -9.62 7.72 -14.71
CA LEU A 420 -9.60 6.82 -15.86
C LEU A 420 -10.97 6.21 -16.13
N VAL A 421 -11.62 5.65 -15.09
CA VAL A 421 -12.94 5.01 -15.22
C VAL A 421 -14.00 6.03 -15.65
N ASP A 422 -13.98 7.24 -15.09
CA ASP A 422 -14.87 8.34 -15.49
C ASP A 422 -14.67 8.73 -16.97
N ALA A 423 -13.43 8.81 -17.43
CA ALA A 423 -13.11 9.09 -18.83
C ALA A 423 -13.65 8.00 -19.78
N LEU A 424 -13.48 6.72 -19.43
CA LEU A 424 -14.01 5.60 -20.21
C LEU A 424 -15.54 5.62 -20.23
N CYS A 425 -16.19 5.79 -19.08
CA CYS A 425 -17.64 5.84 -19.00
C CYS A 425 -18.22 7.02 -19.81
N SER A 426 -17.53 8.17 -19.83
CA SER A 426 -17.94 9.33 -20.61
C SER A 426 -17.95 9.06 -22.11
N VAL A 427 -16.87 8.54 -22.69
CA VAL A 427 -16.82 8.27 -24.14
C VAL A 427 -17.71 7.09 -24.54
N LEU A 428 -17.77 6.05 -23.70
CA LEU A 428 -18.57 4.86 -23.99
C LEU A 428 -20.07 5.13 -23.89
N SER A 429 -20.51 6.02 -22.98
CA SER A 429 -21.88 6.52 -22.91
C SER A 429 -22.33 7.05 -24.28
N ALA A 430 -21.55 7.96 -24.87
CA ALA A 430 -21.87 8.54 -26.17
C ALA A 430 -21.91 7.48 -27.28
N THR A 431 -20.96 6.53 -27.30
CA THR A 431 -20.95 5.48 -28.31
C THR A 431 -22.09 4.49 -28.14
N HIS A 432 -22.39 4.05 -26.91
CA HIS A 432 -23.49 3.11 -26.62
C HIS A 432 -24.84 3.70 -27.00
N GLU A 433 -25.07 4.99 -26.75
CA GLU A 433 -26.27 5.72 -27.20
C GLU A 433 -26.41 5.76 -28.73
N ALA A 434 -25.30 5.93 -29.45
CA ALA A 434 -25.24 5.80 -30.91
C ALA A 434 -25.25 4.33 -31.39
N GLY A 435 -25.42 3.40 -30.46
CA GLY A 435 -25.45 1.97 -30.68
C GLY A 435 -24.11 1.45 -31.16
N TRP A 436 -22.97 1.87 -30.62
CA TRP A 436 -21.64 1.34 -30.92
C TRP A 436 -21.01 0.76 -29.66
N VAL A 437 -20.60 -0.51 -29.69
CA VAL A 437 -19.91 -1.21 -28.58
C VAL A 437 -18.44 -1.41 -28.95
N HIS A 438 -17.49 -1.10 -28.06
CA HIS A 438 -16.06 -1.10 -28.36
C HIS A 438 -15.45 -2.51 -28.45
N ARG A 439 -15.70 -3.37 -27.44
CA ARG A 439 -15.36 -4.81 -27.37
C ARG A 439 -13.88 -5.17 -27.29
N ASP A 440 -13.00 -4.20 -27.05
CA ASP A 440 -11.56 -4.41 -26.92
C ASP A 440 -10.94 -3.37 -25.97
N ILE A 441 -11.61 -3.14 -24.84
CA ILE A 441 -11.10 -2.23 -23.81
C ILE A 441 -10.03 -2.97 -23.02
N LYS A 442 -8.82 -2.40 -23.02
CA LYS A 442 -7.65 -2.90 -22.28
C LYS A 442 -6.65 -1.77 -22.02
N PRO A 443 -5.71 -1.91 -21.07
CA PRO A 443 -4.79 -0.85 -20.70
C PRO A 443 -3.98 -0.27 -21.87
N ALA A 444 -3.59 -1.08 -22.86
CA ALA A 444 -2.86 -0.63 -24.04
C ALA A 444 -3.67 0.30 -24.98
N ASN A 445 -5.01 0.25 -24.91
CA ASN A 445 -5.91 1.06 -25.74
C ASN A 445 -6.37 2.35 -25.04
N VAL A 446 -5.98 2.55 -23.77
CA VAL A 446 -6.27 3.76 -23.00
C VAL A 446 -5.00 4.60 -22.91
N LEU A 447 -5.03 5.80 -23.49
CA LEU A 447 -3.84 6.63 -23.70
C LEU A 447 -3.93 7.91 -22.87
N MET A 448 -2.78 8.40 -22.41
CA MET A 448 -2.66 9.69 -21.75
C MET A 448 -2.35 10.77 -22.78
N HIS A 449 -3.28 11.67 -23.03
CA HIS A 449 -3.13 12.77 -23.99
C HIS A 449 -3.45 14.09 -23.28
N GLU A 450 -2.51 15.03 -23.24
CA GLU A 450 -2.71 16.35 -22.59
C GLU A 450 -3.18 16.27 -21.13
N GLY A 451 -2.68 15.30 -20.37
CA GLY A 451 -3.02 15.11 -18.95
C GLY A 451 -4.40 14.49 -18.69
N ARG A 452 -5.09 14.00 -19.73
CA ARG A 452 -6.37 13.29 -19.64
C ARG A 452 -6.29 11.91 -20.29
N TRP A 453 -7.08 10.98 -19.75
CA TRP A 453 -7.27 9.66 -20.35
C TRP A 453 -8.19 9.75 -21.57
N VAL A 454 -7.75 9.15 -22.68
CA VAL A 454 -8.50 9.05 -23.93
C VAL A 454 -8.53 7.60 -24.41
N LEU A 455 -9.67 7.17 -24.94
CA LEU A 455 -9.85 5.83 -25.50
C LEU A 455 -9.51 5.82 -27.00
N ALA A 456 -8.74 4.81 -27.41
CA ALA A 456 -8.33 4.58 -28.79
C ALA A 456 -8.67 3.14 -29.26
N ASP A 457 -8.45 2.87 -30.54
CA ASP A 457 -8.63 1.56 -31.20
C ASP A 457 -10.06 1.01 -31.30
N TRP A 458 -10.89 1.71 -32.07
CA TRP A 458 -12.26 1.30 -32.40
C TRP A 458 -12.35 0.19 -33.46
N GLY A 459 -11.25 -0.51 -33.79
CA GLY A 459 -11.17 -1.43 -34.93
C GLY A 459 -12.10 -2.66 -34.84
N ILE A 460 -12.56 -3.02 -33.63
CA ILE A 460 -13.47 -4.14 -33.36
C ILE A 460 -14.90 -3.65 -33.03
N ALA A 461 -15.12 -2.33 -33.00
CA ALA A 461 -16.39 -1.75 -32.64
C ALA A 461 -17.51 -2.14 -33.63
N ARG A 462 -18.72 -2.38 -33.11
CA ARG A 462 -19.89 -2.76 -33.91
C ARG A 462 -21.15 -2.05 -33.45
N ARG A 463 -22.09 -1.86 -34.39
CA ARG A 463 -23.46 -1.50 -34.04
C ARG A 463 -24.32 -2.72 -33.68
N PRO A 464 -25.02 -2.77 -32.53
CA PRO A 464 -26.01 -3.81 -32.28
C PRO A 464 -27.26 -3.64 -33.17
N ARG A 465 -27.86 -4.79 -33.51
CA ARG A 465 -29.11 -5.06 -34.26
C ARG A 465 -29.13 -4.75 -35.77
N GLY A 466 -29.21 -5.84 -36.56
CA GLY A 466 -29.90 -5.87 -37.85
C GLY A 466 -29.10 -5.52 -39.11
N GLN A 467 -27.88 -4.99 -39.01
CA GLN A 467 -27.08 -4.65 -40.20
C GLN A 467 -25.63 -5.12 -40.07
N THR A 468 -25.34 -6.27 -40.66
CA THR A 468 -24.25 -6.51 -41.64
C THR A 468 -23.93 -8.01 -41.68
N THR A 469 -24.07 -8.56 -42.88
CA THR A 469 -23.88 -9.96 -43.26
C THR A 469 -22.39 -10.25 -43.50
N ASP A 470 -21.70 -10.90 -42.57
CA ASP A 470 -20.51 -11.72 -42.92
C ASP A 470 -20.26 -12.82 -41.87
N PRO A 471 -20.60 -14.10 -42.16
CA PRO A 471 -20.68 -15.19 -41.19
C PRO A 471 -19.36 -15.91 -40.83
N GLN A 472 -18.18 -15.42 -41.17
CA GLN A 472 -16.93 -16.16 -40.87
C GLN A 472 -16.20 -15.68 -39.63
N ARG A 473 -16.76 -16.01 -38.46
CA ARG A 473 -16.09 -15.85 -37.15
C ARG A 473 -16.02 -17.20 -36.41
N THR A 474 -15.49 -18.21 -37.07
CA THR A 474 -15.11 -19.50 -36.48
C THR A 474 -13.87 -20.05 -37.17
N ARG A 475 -12.70 -19.68 -36.64
CA ARG A 475 -11.55 -20.58 -36.64
C ARG A 475 -10.88 -20.46 -35.28
N VAL A 476 -11.13 -21.48 -34.46
CA VAL A 476 -10.28 -21.86 -33.32
C VAL A 476 -8.83 -21.88 -33.83
N GLY A 477 -7.93 -21.15 -33.16
CA GLY A 477 -6.49 -21.30 -33.37
C GLY A 477 -5.71 -20.10 -33.96
N VAL A 478 -6.30 -18.92 -34.15
CA VAL A 478 -5.50 -17.71 -34.41
C VAL A 478 -5.60 -16.77 -33.22
N ARG A 479 -4.55 -16.78 -32.37
CA ARG A 479 -4.36 -15.88 -31.22
C ARG A 479 -4.43 -14.42 -31.69
N PHE A 480 -5.63 -13.83 -31.65
CA PHE A 480 -5.85 -12.39 -31.76
C PHE A 480 -6.84 -12.01 -30.66
N GLY A 481 -6.29 -11.51 -29.56
CA GLY A 481 -7.02 -10.98 -28.43
C GLY A 481 -7.39 -12.06 -27.41
N SER A 482 -6.74 -12.02 -26.24
CA SER A 482 -7.41 -12.21 -24.96
C SER A 482 -6.37 -12.08 -23.85
N ASP A 483 -5.93 -10.86 -23.57
CA ASP A 483 -5.13 -10.52 -22.38
C ASP A 483 -5.99 -10.61 -21.10
N GLY A 484 -6.99 -11.52 -21.07
CA GLY A 484 -7.97 -11.68 -19.98
C GLY A 484 -9.05 -10.60 -19.84
N PHE A 485 -8.94 -9.46 -20.54
CA PHE A 485 -9.90 -8.35 -20.38
C PHE A 485 -11.25 -8.56 -21.08
N ALA A 486 -11.31 -9.36 -22.14
CA ALA A 486 -12.52 -9.50 -22.95
C ALA A 486 -13.63 -10.28 -22.23
N ALA A 487 -14.88 -9.85 -22.43
CA ALA A 487 -16.05 -10.50 -21.86
C ALA A 487 -16.27 -11.93 -22.38
N PRO A 488 -16.68 -12.90 -21.54
CA PRO A 488 -16.81 -14.30 -21.94
C PRO A 488 -17.74 -14.54 -23.14
N GLU A 489 -18.84 -13.79 -23.21
CA GLU A 489 -19.82 -13.90 -24.28
C GLU A 489 -19.27 -13.52 -25.67
N LEU A 490 -18.19 -12.73 -25.75
CA LEU A 490 -17.55 -12.39 -27.03
C LEU A 490 -16.92 -13.60 -27.72
N SER A 491 -16.62 -14.66 -26.95
CA SER A 491 -16.12 -15.94 -27.48
C SER A 491 -17.24 -16.86 -27.97
N VAL A 492 -18.46 -16.68 -27.46
CA VAL A 492 -19.62 -17.56 -27.72
C VAL A 492 -20.55 -16.97 -28.78
N ASP A 493 -20.97 -15.72 -28.58
CA ASP A 493 -21.82 -14.98 -29.51
C ASP A 493 -21.34 -13.53 -29.64
N ALA A 494 -20.37 -13.34 -30.53
CA ALA A 494 -19.88 -12.02 -30.83
C ALA A 494 -20.90 -11.13 -31.59
N HIS A 495 -22.09 -11.64 -31.97
CA HIS A 495 -23.14 -10.86 -32.65
C HIS A 495 -24.15 -10.29 -31.66
N GLY A 496 -24.47 -10.99 -30.58
CA GLY A 496 -25.39 -10.55 -29.51
C GLY A 496 -24.79 -9.63 -28.44
N ALA A 497 -23.46 -9.46 -28.39
CA ALA A 497 -22.79 -8.69 -27.34
C ALA A 497 -23.27 -7.23 -27.26
N THR A 498 -23.81 -6.87 -26.09
CA THR A 498 -24.33 -5.55 -25.71
C THR A 498 -23.26 -4.70 -25.02
N ASP A 499 -23.64 -3.51 -24.58
CA ASP A 499 -22.86 -2.58 -23.76
C ASP A 499 -22.23 -3.26 -22.52
N ALA A 500 -22.85 -4.34 -22.02
CA ALA A 500 -22.38 -5.14 -20.90
C ALA A 500 -21.01 -5.80 -21.14
N ALA A 501 -20.59 -5.99 -22.40
CA ALA A 501 -19.26 -6.49 -22.73
C ALA A 501 -18.16 -5.46 -22.44
N ASP A 502 -18.45 -4.18 -22.67
CA ASP A 502 -17.53 -3.09 -22.34
C ASP A 502 -17.48 -2.88 -20.81
N VAL A 503 -18.61 -3.03 -20.11
CA VAL A 503 -18.67 -3.02 -18.64
C VAL A 503 -17.77 -4.09 -18.01
N TYR A 504 -17.80 -5.32 -18.54
CA TYR A 504 -16.90 -6.39 -18.09
C TYR A 504 -15.43 -6.02 -18.30
N SER A 505 -15.11 -5.48 -19.47
CA SER A 505 -13.73 -5.12 -19.83
C SER A 505 -13.18 -4.00 -18.92
N ILE A 506 -14.01 -3.02 -18.56
CA ILE A 506 -13.67 -2.00 -17.55
C ILE A 506 -13.47 -2.65 -16.18
N GLY A 507 -14.32 -3.61 -15.79
CA GLY A 507 -14.17 -4.36 -14.55
C GLY A 507 -12.84 -5.09 -14.44
N GLN A 508 -12.43 -5.80 -15.50
CA GLN A 508 -11.11 -6.45 -15.57
C GLN A 508 -9.96 -5.44 -15.53
N LEU A 509 -10.12 -4.27 -16.18
CA LEU A 509 -9.13 -3.18 -16.13
C LEU A 509 -8.94 -2.65 -14.71
N ILE A 510 -10.02 -2.42 -13.97
CA ILE A 510 -9.97 -2.00 -12.56
C ILE A 510 -9.28 -3.09 -11.72
N GLY A 511 -9.66 -4.36 -11.91
CA GLY A 511 -9.05 -5.49 -11.22
C GLY A 511 -7.54 -5.58 -11.47
N TRP A 512 -7.11 -5.40 -12.72
CA TRP A 512 -5.70 -5.37 -13.12
C TRP A 512 -4.95 -4.19 -12.47
N ALA A 513 -5.52 -2.99 -12.50
CA ALA A 513 -4.89 -1.80 -11.92
C ALA A 513 -4.63 -2.00 -10.41
N VAL A 514 -5.67 -2.44 -9.69
CA VAL A 514 -5.64 -2.63 -8.22
C VAL A 514 -4.74 -3.79 -7.80
N THR A 515 -4.84 -4.94 -8.47
CA THR A 515 -4.10 -6.15 -8.05
C THR A 515 -2.69 -6.22 -8.62
N GLY A 516 -2.42 -5.54 -9.74
CA GLY A 516 -1.15 -5.65 -10.48
C GLY A 516 -0.96 -6.94 -11.24
N LYS A 517 -1.96 -7.83 -11.22
CA LYS A 517 -1.91 -9.13 -11.90
C LYS A 517 -2.55 -9.02 -13.27
N MET A 518 -2.02 -9.76 -14.25
CA MET A 518 -2.69 -9.87 -15.55
C MET A 518 -3.95 -10.73 -15.42
N PRO A 519 -5.08 -10.32 -16.05
CA PRO A 519 -6.29 -11.11 -15.98
C PRO A 519 -6.15 -12.41 -16.79
N ALA A 520 -6.74 -13.48 -16.28
CA ALA A 520 -6.88 -14.73 -17.02
C ALA A 520 -8.17 -14.74 -17.85
N ILE A 521 -8.16 -15.50 -18.94
CA ILE A 521 -9.30 -15.59 -19.87
C ILE A 521 -10.52 -16.15 -19.14
N ASN A 522 -11.65 -15.45 -19.23
CA ASN A 522 -12.92 -15.81 -18.59
C ASN A 522 -12.87 -15.94 -17.05
N VAL A 523 -11.82 -15.41 -16.40
CA VAL A 523 -11.69 -15.41 -14.95
C VAL A 523 -11.76 -13.96 -14.43
N PRO A 524 -12.78 -13.63 -13.61
CA PRO A 524 -12.86 -12.36 -12.92
C PRO A 524 -11.64 -12.07 -12.04
N LEU A 525 -10.95 -10.96 -12.28
CA LEU A 525 -9.82 -10.52 -11.47
C LEU A 525 -10.28 -9.64 -10.29
N VAL A 526 -11.01 -10.25 -9.36
CA VAL A 526 -11.59 -9.52 -8.22
C VAL A 526 -10.51 -9.25 -7.15
N PRO A 527 -10.27 -7.98 -6.74
CA PRO A 527 -9.36 -7.68 -5.64
C PRO A 527 -9.78 -8.36 -4.33
N PRO A 528 -8.84 -8.83 -3.48
CA PRO A 528 -9.17 -9.52 -2.23
C PRO A 528 -9.90 -8.62 -1.23
N ALA A 529 -9.58 -7.33 -1.18
CA ALA A 529 -10.19 -6.32 -0.31
C ALA A 529 -10.18 -4.93 -0.96
N GLY A 530 -10.75 -3.92 -0.27
CA GLY A 530 -10.72 -2.51 -0.67
C GLY A 530 -11.93 -2.03 -1.47
N GLN A 531 -12.02 -0.71 -1.64
CA GLN A 531 -13.16 0.02 -2.24
C GLN A 531 -13.53 -0.41 -3.67
N TRP A 532 -12.62 -1.04 -4.41
CA TRP A 532 -12.85 -1.49 -5.78
C TRP A 532 -13.37 -2.93 -5.90
N ARG A 533 -13.34 -3.72 -4.81
CA ARG A 533 -13.74 -5.13 -4.83
C ARG A 533 -15.18 -5.34 -5.29
N SER A 534 -16.13 -4.57 -4.72
CA SER A 534 -17.56 -4.65 -5.07
C SER A 534 -17.79 -4.29 -6.53
N VAL A 535 -17.16 -3.20 -6.99
CA VAL A 535 -17.23 -2.73 -8.39
C VAL A 535 -16.78 -3.82 -9.35
N VAL A 536 -15.57 -4.37 -9.15
CA VAL A 536 -15.03 -5.41 -10.04
C VAL A 536 -15.90 -6.65 -10.03
N ARG A 537 -16.33 -7.12 -8.85
CA ARG A 537 -17.19 -8.30 -8.71
C ARG A 537 -18.51 -8.16 -9.47
N GLN A 538 -19.14 -6.98 -9.43
CA GLN A 538 -20.41 -6.74 -10.14
C GLN A 538 -20.19 -6.56 -11.65
N ALA A 539 -19.16 -5.82 -12.06
CA ALA A 539 -18.85 -5.57 -13.46
C ALA A 539 -18.45 -6.85 -14.22
N THR A 540 -17.80 -7.80 -13.55
CA THR A 540 -17.21 -9.00 -14.16
C THR A 540 -18.05 -10.28 -14.00
N GLN A 541 -19.36 -10.15 -13.69
CA GLN A 541 -20.27 -11.30 -13.64
C GLN A 541 -20.28 -12.08 -14.97
N THR A 542 -20.29 -13.41 -14.93
CA THR A 542 -20.32 -14.22 -16.16
C THR A 542 -21.58 -13.97 -16.98
N ASP A 543 -22.73 -13.89 -16.32
CA ASP A 543 -24.01 -13.52 -16.94
C ASP A 543 -24.08 -12.00 -17.20
N PRO A 544 -24.17 -11.55 -18.47
CA PRO A 544 -24.27 -10.13 -18.80
C PRO A 544 -25.46 -9.42 -18.16
N ALA A 545 -26.57 -10.12 -17.89
CA ALA A 545 -27.76 -9.53 -17.27
C ALA A 545 -27.57 -9.18 -15.79
N ARG A 546 -26.54 -9.72 -15.14
CA ARG A 546 -26.19 -9.44 -13.72
C ARG A 546 -25.16 -8.34 -13.55
N ARG A 547 -24.62 -7.81 -14.65
CA ARG A 547 -23.69 -6.67 -14.64
C ARG A 547 -24.48 -5.36 -14.55
N PRO A 548 -23.85 -4.25 -14.14
CA PRO A 548 -24.43 -2.93 -14.38
C PRO A 548 -24.88 -2.82 -15.86
N PRO A 549 -26.14 -2.45 -16.14
CA PRO A 549 -26.71 -2.55 -17.48
C PRO A 549 -26.12 -1.55 -18.48
N THR A 550 -25.49 -0.49 -17.98
CA THR A 550 -24.84 0.56 -18.77
C THR A 550 -23.53 1.02 -18.11
N VAL A 551 -22.66 1.68 -18.87
CA VAL A 551 -21.44 2.29 -18.32
C VAL A 551 -21.75 3.42 -17.33
N GLN A 552 -22.90 4.10 -17.45
CA GLN A 552 -23.37 5.09 -16.48
C GLN A 552 -23.80 4.42 -15.17
N ALA A 553 -24.45 3.25 -15.23
CA ALA A 553 -24.74 2.47 -14.03
C ALA A 553 -23.45 1.98 -13.35
N LEU A 554 -22.45 1.54 -14.13
CA LEU A 554 -21.12 1.22 -13.61
C LEU A 554 -20.48 2.45 -12.95
N ARG A 555 -20.52 3.61 -13.61
CA ARG A 555 -20.01 4.86 -13.06
C ARG A 555 -20.69 5.23 -11.74
N GLN A 556 -22.00 5.05 -11.64
CA GLN A 556 -22.74 5.31 -10.41
C GLN A 556 -22.32 4.36 -9.28
N LEU A 557 -22.12 3.08 -9.59
CA LEU A 557 -21.58 2.10 -8.65
C LEU A 557 -20.17 2.51 -8.18
N VAL A 558 -19.32 2.95 -9.10
CA VAL A 558 -17.99 3.50 -8.77
C VAL A 558 -18.13 4.73 -7.88
N ILE A 559 -19.04 5.67 -8.17
CA ILE A 559 -19.30 6.81 -7.29
C ILE A 559 -19.68 6.34 -5.88
N GLN A 560 -20.60 5.39 -5.74
CA GLN A 560 -21.04 4.88 -4.45
C GLN A 560 -19.92 4.18 -3.66
N GLU A 561 -19.16 3.29 -4.31
CA GLU A 561 -18.18 2.42 -3.65
C GLU A 561 -16.84 3.12 -3.42
N THR A 562 -16.51 4.15 -4.21
CA THR A 562 -15.24 4.88 -4.10
C THR A 562 -15.37 6.34 -3.74
N GLN A 563 -16.54 6.77 -3.28
CA GLN A 563 -16.63 8.01 -2.52
C GLN A 563 -15.90 7.77 -1.20
N PRO A 564 -15.03 8.69 -0.73
CA PRO A 564 -14.71 8.70 0.68
C PRO A 564 -16.04 8.78 1.44
N PRO A 565 -16.24 8.05 2.56
CA PRO A 565 -17.43 8.21 3.36
C PRO A 565 -17.62 9.70 3.61
N THR A 566 -18.82 10.21 3.29
CA THR A 566 -19.14 11.64 3.29
C THR A 566 -18.94 12.22 4.69
N GLN A 567 -17.72 12.65 5.02
CA GLN A 567 -17.17 12.78 6.39
C GLN A 567 -17.38 11.48 7.21
N SER A 568 -16.31 10.88 7.75
CA SER A 568 -16.48 9.76 8.69
C SER A 568 -17.45 10.17 9.81
N ALA A 569 -18.26 9.23 10.33
CA ALA A 569 -19.17 9.54 11.42
C ALA A 569 -18.38 10.14 12.60
N PHE A 570 -17.14 9.66 12.80
CA PHE A 570 -16.14 10.28 13.67
C PHE A 570 -15.88 11.78 13.43
N LEU A 571 -15.65 12.23 12.18
CA LEU A 571 -15.43 13.66 11.89
C LEU A 571 -16.69 14.52 12.10
N LYS A 572 -17.87 13.98 11.79
CA LYS A 572 -19.15 14.65 12.10
C LYS A 572 -19.37 14.74 13.61
N ALA A 573 -19.03 13.69 14.34
CA ALA A 573 -19.08 13.68 15.79
C ALA A 573 -18.11 14.68 16.41
N GLN A 574 -16.90 14.86 15.87
CA GLN A 574 -15.98 15.92 16.31
C GLN A 574 -16.54 17.33 16.07
N ALA A 575 -17.26 17.54 14.96
CA ALA A 575 -17.92 18.83 14.72
C ALA A 575 -19.04 19.06 15.76
N LEU A 576 -19.89 18.05 15.99
CA LEU A 576 -20.95 18.09 16.99
C LEU A 576 -20.42 18.26 18.42
N GLN A 577 -19.25 17.69 18.74
CA GLN A 577 -18.56 17.94 20.00
C GLN A 577 -18.22 19.42 20.16
N ARG A 578 -17.60 20.04 19.15
CA ARG A 578 -17.26 21.48 19.20
C ARG A 578 -18.52 22.36 19.29
N ASP A 579 -19.59 21.96 18.62
CA ASP A 579 -20.89 22.66 18.69
C ASP A 579 -21.51 22.54 20.09
N MET A 580 -21.34 21.39 20.74
CA MET A 580 -21.76 21.16 22.12
C MET A 580 -20.94 21.99 23.12
N GLU A 581 -19.61 22.04 22.95
CA GLU A 581 -18.70 22.87 23.75
C GLU A 581 -18.97 24.37 23.59
N SER A 582 -19.48 24.79 22.42
CA SER A 582 -19.92 26.17 22.16
C SER A 582 -21.36 26.46 22.59
N GLY A 583 -22.05 25.51 23.23
CA GLY A 583 -23.35 25.71 23.87
C GLY A 583 -24.58 25.38 23.02
N SER A 584 -24.42 24.63 21.93
CA SER A 584 -25.56 24.16 21.12
C SER A 584 -26.47 23.22 21.91
N ALA A 585 -27.78 23.52 21.93
CA ALA A 585 -28.78 22.75 22.65
C ALA A 585 -29.13 21.40 21.97
N THR A 586 -28.89 21.25 20.67
CA THR A 586 -29.26 20.02 19.92
C THR A 586 -28.07 19.12 19.63
N ALA A 587 -26.83 19.62 19.73
CA ALA A 587 -25.63 18.88 19.34
C ALA A 587 -25.49 17.53 20.04
N ALA A 588 -25.80 17.46 21.34
CA ALA A 588 -25.79 16.20 22.08
C ALA A 588 -26.83 15.18 21.53
N HIS A 589 -28.04 15.64 21.20
CA HIS A 589 -29.08 14.78 20.62
C HIS A 589 -28.71 14.30 19.22
N GLU A 590 -28.09 15.16 18.42
CA GLU A 590 -27.61 14.83 17.08
C GLU A 590 -26.44 13.85 17.12
N LEU A 591 -25.52 14.00 18.10
CA LEU A 591 -24.40 13.10 18.31
C LEU A 591 -24.87 11.70 18.74
N ILE A 592 -25.79 11.62 19.70
CA ILE A 592 -26.41 10.37 20.14
C ILE A 592 -27.18 9.71 18.98
N ALA A 593 -27.91 10.48 18.17
CA ALA A 593 -28.59 9.96 16.99
C ALA A 593 -27.61 9.49 15.89
N LEU A 594 -26.46 10.14 15.77
CA LEU A 594 -25.39 9.74 14.85
C LEU A 594 -24.76 8.43 15.30
N ALA A 595 -24.39 8.30 16.58
CA ALA A 595 -23.83 7.09 17.16
C ALA A 595 -24.74 5.88 16.97
N ALA A 596 -26.03 6.01 17.30
CA ALA A 596 -26.98 4.92 17.14
C ALA A 596 -27.20 4.46 15.69
N ARG A 597 -26.85 5.27 14.67
CA ARG A 597 -26.87 4.86 13.26
C ARG A 597 -25.58 4.21 12.79
N HIS A 598 -24.51 4.31 13.58
CA HIS A 598 -23.15 3.88 13.24
C HIS A 598 -22.57 3.04 14.39
N THR A 599 -23.31 2.02 14.81
CA THR A 599 -22.96 1.13 15.94
C THR A 599 -21.73 0.25 15.69
N ASP A 600 -21.12 0.34 14.52
CA ASP A 600 -19.91 -0.35 14.08
C ASP A 600 -18.68 0.56 13.98
N ASP A 601 -18.81 1.87 14.23
CA ASP A 601 -17.72 2.85 14.13
C ASP A 601 -16.89 2.88 15.44
N ALA A 602 -15.91 2.00 15.56
CA ALA A 602 -15.10 1.89 16.78
C ALA A 602 -14.38 3.19 17.21
N PRO A 603 -13.78 4.01 16.31
CA PRO A 603 -13.24 5.32 16.67
C PRO A 603 -14.28 6.28 17.27
N LEU A 604 -15.51 6.34 16.72
CA LEU A 604 -16.59 7.15 17.29
C LEU A 604 -16.87 6.83 18.76
N TYR A 605 -16.86 5.54 19.11
CA TYR A 605 -17.16 5.09 20.46
C TYR A 605 -15.94 5.21 21.39
N CYS A 606 -14.79 4.67 20.97
CA CYS A 606 -13.61 4.53 21.83
C CYS A 606 -12.79 5.82 21.95
N ASP A 607 -12.72 6.64 20.90
CA ASP A 607 -11.85 7.82 20.88
C ASP A 607 -12.60 9.12 21.18
N LEU A 608 -13.94 9.12 21.11
CA LEU A 608 -14.76 10.32 21.27
C LEU A 608 -15.85 10.16 22.32
N LEU A 609 -16.76 9.19 22.21
CA LEU A 609 -17.88 9.09 23.17
C LEU A 609 -17.44 8.79 24.60
N VAL A 610 -16.45 7.92 24.80
CA VAL A 610 -15.91 7.57 26.13
C VAL A 610 -15.18 8.76 26.78
N GLU A 611 -14.50 9.57 25.98
CA GLU A 611 -13.74 10.75 26.45
C GLU A 611 -14.63 11.97 26.74
N LEU A 612 -15.84 12.00 26.18
CA LEU A 612 -16.77 13.11 26.40
C LEU A 612 -17.34 13.11 27.82
N PRO A 613 -17.39 14.27 28.51
CA PRO A 613 -18.01 14.35 29.82
C PRO A 613 -19.49 13.97 29.75
N LEU A 614 -19.85 12.86 30.40
CA LEU A 614 -21.19 12.26 30.32
C LEU A 614 -22.32 13.23 30.65
N GLN A 615 -22.07 14.23 31.50
CA GLN A 615 -23.03 15.28 31.85
C GLN A 615 -23.65 15.98 30.63
N PHE A 616 -22.92 16.09 29.51
CA PHE A 616 -23.43 16.70 28.28
C PHE A 616 -24.32 15.75 27.47
N LEU A 617 -24.06 14.44 27.56
CA LEU A 617 -24.78 13.41 26.80
C LEU A 617 -25.99 12.85 27.56
N LEU A 618 -25.96 12.92 28.90
CA LEU A 618 -26.96 12.31 29.77
C LEU A 618 -28.40 12.73 29.45
N PRO A 619 -28.72 14.01 29.20
CA PRO A 619 -30.09 14.39 28.85
C PRO A 619 -30.56 13.76 27.53
N ALA A 620 -29.67 13.66 26.54
CA ALA A 620 -29.97 13.08 25.23
C ALA A 620 -30.12 11.55 25.28
N LEU A 621 -29.31 10.87 26.10
CA LEU A 621 -29.41 9.43 26.34
C LEU A 621 -30.70 9.07 27.07
N LEU A 622 -31.09 9.85 28.09
CA LEU A 622 -32.32 9.59 28.85
C LEU A 622 -33.60 9.96 28.08
N ALA A 623 -33.50 10.77 27.02
CA ALA A 623 -34.64 11.12 26.18
C ALA A 623 -35.14 9.95 25.31
N ASP A 624 -34.31 8.96 25.02
CA ASP A 624 -34.67 7.77 24.22
C ASP A 624 -33.94 6.53 24.75
N ALA A 625 -34.64 5.75 25.59
CA ALA A 625 -34.08 4.59 26.27
C ALA A 625 -33.60 3.50 25.29
N GLN A 626 -34.31 3.29 24.17
CA GLN A 626 -33.91 2.28 23.19
C GLN A 626 -32.61 2.67 22.50
N ARG A 627 -32.48 3.95 22.14
CA ARG A 627 -31.26 4.47 21.54
C ARG A 627 -30.08 4.42 22.50
N ALA A 628 -30.31 4.67 23.78
CA ALA A 628 -29.29 4.52 24.81
C ALA A 628 -28.83 3.07 24.95
N ILE A 629 -29.75 2.10 24.92
CA ILE A 629 -29.42 0.66 24.92
C ILE A 629 -28.56 0.29 23.71
N ASP A 630 -28.93 0.76 22.51
CA ASP A 630 -28.17 0.47 21.29
C ASP A 630 -26.72 1.00 21.38
N ILE A 631 -26.55 2.19 21.97
CA ILE A 631 -25.22 2.79 22.21
C ILE A 631 -24.44 2.00 23.26
N VAL A 632 -25.07 1.63 24.39
CA VAL A 632 -24.43 0.87 25.46
C VAL A 632 -23.92 -0.48 24.95
N ARG A 633 -24.74 -1.20 24.18
CA ARG A 633 -24.35 -2.47 23.56
C ARG A 633 -23.21 -2.31 22.57
N ALA A 634 -23.30 -1.29 21.70
CA ALA A 634 -22.23 -1.00 20.75
C ALA A 634 -20.91 -0.65 21.46
N MET A 635 -20.97 0.16 22.53
CA MET A 635 -19.80 0.54 23.30
C MET A 635 -19.14 -0.67 23.98
N ALA A 636 -19.96 -1.55 24.58
CA ALA A 636 -19.46 -2.77 25.20
C ALA A 636 -18.87 -3.76 24.18
N ALA A 637 -19.44 -3.84 22.98
CA ALA A 637 -18.99 -4.75 21.92
C ALA A 637 -17.76 -4.25 21.15
N LEU A 638 -17.60 -2.94 20.99
CA LEU A 638 -16.54 -2.33 20.18
C LEU A 638 -15.27 -2.03 20.97
N LEU A 639 -15.35 -1.90 22.30
CA LEU A 639 -14.16 -1.64 23.10
C LEU A 639 -13.13 -2.76 22.89
N GLY A 640 -11.90 -2.37 22.57
CA GLY A 640 -10.82 -3.31 22.28
C GLY A 640 -10.80 -3.93 20.86
N THR A 641 -11.80 -3.64 20.01
CA THR A 641 -11.88 -4.23 18.65
C THR A 641 -11.02 -3.48 17.63
N HIS A 642 -10.84 -2.18 17.80
CA HIS A 642 -10.06 -1.32 16.89
C HIS A 642 -8.58 -1.21 17.27
N ARG A 643 -8.29 -1.29 18.57
CA ARG A 643 -6.95 -1.42 19.15
C ARG A 643 -7.05 -2.14 20.49
N SER A 644 -5.95 -2.70 20.98
CA SER A 644 -5.94 -3.24 22.36
C SER A 644 -6.33 -2.13 23.34
N PRO A 645 -7.35 -2.35 24.18
CA PRO A 645 -7.87 -1.29 25.03
C PRO A 645 -6.86 -0.99 26.15
N GLU A 646 -6.61 0.29 26.40
CA GLU A 646 -5.73 0.70 27.50
C GLU A 646 -6.47 0.58 28.83
N ARG A 647 -5.73 0.35 29.92
CA ARG A 647 -6.33 0.20 31.26
C ARG A 647 -7.26 1.36 31.64
N GLY A 648 -6.86 2.59 31.31
CA GLY A 648 -7.66 3.80 31.56
C GLY A 648 -8.93 3.89 30.72
N GLU A 649 -8.92 3.38 29.48
CA GLU A 649 -10.10 3.36 28.59
C GLU A 649 -11.15 2.35 29.10
N VAL A 650 -10.69 1.21 29.61
CA VAL A 650 -11.56 0.21 30.26
C VAL A 650 -12.20 0.79 31.52
N ASP A 651 -11.41 1.45 32.37
CA ASP A 651 -11.92 2.12 33.58
C ASP A 651 -12.93 3.22 33.24
N ALA A 652 -12.61 4.06 32.25
CA ALA A 652 -13.49 5.11 31.77
C ALA A 652 -14.81 4.53 31.22
N THR A 653 -14.74 3.45 30.44
CA THR A 653 -15.92 2.75 29.91
C THR A 653 -16.79 2.17 31.02
N ILE A 654 -16.21 1.46 31.99
CA ILE A 654 -16.94 0.90 33.14
C ILE A 654 -17.62 2.04 33.91
N MET A 655 -16.90 3.11 34.20
CA MET A 655 -17.44 4.24 34.94
C MET A 655 -18.52 5.01 34.16
N TRP A 656 -18.37 5.12 32.84
CA TRP A 656 -19.38 5.71 31.97
C TRP A 656 -20.68 4.91 32.01
N LEU A 657 -20.61 3.58 31.89
CA LEU A 657 -21.75 2.68 32.00
C LEU A 657 -22.41 2.75 33.38
N ILE A 658 -21.62 2.75 34.46
CA ILE A 658 -22.12 2.83 35.84
C ILE A 658 -22.81 4.17 36.11
N GLN A 659 -22.30 5.29 35.58
CA GLN A 659 -22.96 6.58 35.76
C GLN A 659 -24.30 6.67 35.03
N ILE A 660 -24.45 6.02 33.86
CA ILE A 660 -25.76 5.89 33.20
C ILE A 660 -26.68 4.99 34.02
N ALA A 661 -26.17 3.85 34.50
CA ALA A 661 -26.92 2.91 35.35
C ALA A 661 -27.46 3.61 36.61
N GLN A 662 -26.65 4.43 37.27
CA GLN A 662 -27.06 5.26 38.41
C GLN A 662 -28.26 6.15 38.08
N ARG A 663 -28.23 6.80 36.91
CA ARG A 663 -29.29 7.72 36.47
C ARG A 663 -30.54 6.98 36.03
N ALA A 664 -30.39 5.84 35.34
CA ALA A 664 -31.47 4.94 34.97
C ALA A 664 -32.18 4.36 36.21
N ALA A 665 -31.43 4.02 37.26
CA ALA A 665 -31.99 3.55 38.53
C ALA A 665 -32.83 4.62 39.24
N VAL A 666 -32.43 5.90 39.16
CA VAL A 666 -33.20 7.03 39.74
C VAL A 666 -34.45 7.33 38.90
N SER A 667 -34.37 7.19 37.57
CA SER A 667 -35.51 7.45 36.67
C SER A 667 -36.47 6.26 36.51
N GLY A 668 -36.13 5.08 37.06
CA GLY A 668 -36.91 3.86 36.93
C GLY A 668 -36.80 3.17 35.57
N ALA A 669 -35.79 3.51 34.76
CA ALA A 669 -35.54 2.89 33.45
C ALA A 669 -34.79 1.56 33.62
N LEU A 670 -35.50 0.52 34.07
CA LEU A 670 -34.90 -0.77 34.46
C LEU A 670 -34.17 -1.48 33.31
N ASP A 671 -34.68 -1.44 32.08
CA ASP A 671 -34.03 -2.08 30.92
C ASP A 671 -32.66 -1.46 30.61
N LEU A 672 -32.57 -0.13 30.64
CA LEU A 672 -31.30 0.59 30.44
C LEU A 672 -30.33 0.33 31.60
N LEU A 673 -30.84 0.26 32.83
CA LEU A 673 -30.06 -0.11 34.02
C LEU A 673 -29.44 -1.51 33.84
N GLU A 674 -30.22 -2.51 33.42
CA GLU A 674 -29.76 -3.87 33.22
C GLU A 674 -28.67 -3.97 32.15
N GLU A 675 -28.86 -3.32 31.00
CA GLU A 675 -27.88 -3.30 29.90
C GLU A 675 -26.57 -2.62 30.30
N CYS A 676 -26.63 -1.48 30.99
CA CYS A 676 -25.44 -0.81 31.51
C CYS A 676 -24.68 -1.67 32.52
N CYS A 677 -25.39 -2.32 33.44
CA CYS A 677 -24.77 -3.23 34.41
C CYS A 677 -24.16 -4.46 33.73
N SER A 678 -24.82 -5.04 32.73
CA SER A 678 -24.31 -6.20 31.99
C SER A 678 -22.97 -5.87 31.32
N GLY A 679 -22.90 -4.75 30.60
CA GLY A 679 -21.66 -4.31 29.97
C GLY A 679 -20.56 -3.99 30.99
N ALA A 680 -20.88 -3.25 32.06
CA ALA A 680 -19.90 -2.87 33.08
C ALA A 680 -19.30 -4.09 33.81
N PHE A 681 -20.14 -5.07 34.17
CA PHE A 681 -19.69 -6.26 34.91
C PHE A 681 -18.95 -7.27 34.02
N GLU A 682 -19.25 -7.33 32.73
CA GLU A 682 -18.47 -8.11 31.77
C GLU A 682 -17.03 -7.59 31.65
N TRP A 683 -16.86 -6.27 31.56
CA TRP A 683 -15.54 -5.66 31.49
C TRP A 683 -14.77 -5.73 32.81
N ASP A 684 -15.42 -5.54 33.97
CA ASP A 684 -14.80 -5.76 35.28
C ASP A 684 -14.31 -7.21 35.46
N ALA A 685 -15.12 -8.19 35.04
CA ALA A 685 -14.76 -9.61 35.10
C ALA A 685 -13.52 -9.96 34.26
N ASN A 686 -13.32 -9.28 33.13
CA ASN A 686 -12.23 -9.56 32.21
C ASN A 686 -10.91 -8.84 32.59
N TRP A 687 -10.97 -7.76 33.36
CA TRP A 687 -9.82 -6.88 33.61
C TRP A 687 -9.41 -6.71 35.09
N ASP A 688 -10.16 -7.31 36.03
CA ASP A 688 -9.88 -7.41 37.49
C ASP A 688 -9.19 -6.17 38.10
N GLN A 689 -9.99 -5.11 38.36
CA GLN A 689 -9.47 -3.79 38.72
C GLN A 689 -9.99 -3.21 40.05
N TRP A 690 -9.07 -2.78 40.92
CA TRP A 690 -9.33 -2.21 42.25
C TRP A 690 -9.91 -0.77 42.26
N GLY A 691 -9.94 -0.08 41.12
CA GLY A 691 -10.37 1.31 40.99
C GLY A 691 -11.90 1.46 40.92
N PRO A 692 -12.55 1.04 39.81
CA PRO A 692 -14.00 1.15 39.64
C PRO A 692 -14.81 0.39 40.70
N GLN A 693 -14.27 -0.72 41.23
CA GLN A 693 -14.96 -1.55 42.23
C GLN A 693 -15.34 -0.80 43.51
N LYS A 694 -14.55 0.20 43.93
CA LYS A 694 -14.89 1.03 45.10
C LYS A 694 -16.12 1.90 44.84
N ASP A 695 -16.19 2.51 43.67
CA ASP A 695 -17.30 3.38 43.27
C ASP A 695 -18.57 2.56 43.00
N ILE A 696 -18.42 1.39 42.36
CA ILE A 696 -19.51 0.42 42.20
C ILE A 696 -20.01 -0.03 43.57
N ALA A 697 -19.12 -0.41 44.49
CA ALA A 697 -19.50 -0.81 45.84
C ALA A 697 -20.19 0.30 46.64
N ALA A 698 -19.75 1.54 46.50
CA ALA A 698 -20.41 2.70 47.11
C ALA A 698 -21.82 2.89 46.54
N TRP A 699 -21.99 2.76 45.22
CA TRP A 699 -23.28 2.84 44.56
C TRP A 699 -24.22 1.70 44.93
N LEU A 700 -23.76 0.45 44.99
CA LEU A 700 -24.60 -0.70 45.35
C LEU A 700 -25.26 -0.55 46.74
N ARG A 701 -24.63 0.18 47.67
CA ARG A 701 -25.20 0.51 48.99
C ARG A 701 -26.38 1.49 48.94
N THR A 702 -26.56 2.20 47.83
CA THR A 702 -27.66 3.16 47.68
C THR A 702 -28.90 2.56 46.99
N LEU A 703 -28.75 1.40 46.36
CA LEU A 703 -29.83 0.73 45.64
C LEU A 703 -30.82 0.05 46.59
N THR A 704 -32.10 0.18 46.29
CA THR A 704 -33.20 -0.50 46.97
C THR A 704 -34.30 -0.87 45.97
N GLY A 705 -35.22 -1.76 46.36
CA GLY A 705 -36.44 -2.03 45.58
C GLY A 705 -36.16 -2.75 44.25
N ASP A 706 -36.82 -2.29 43.17
CA ASP A 706 -36.76 -2.94 41.85
C ASP A 706 -35.38 -2.81 41.20
N SER A 707 -34.74 -1.64 41.33
CA SER A 707 -33.36 -1.43 40.86
C SER A 707 -32.37 -2.39 41.54
N ALA A 708 -32.52 -2.62 42.84
CA ALA A 708 -31.70 -3.62 43.54
C ALA A 708 -31.98 -5.06 43.07
N SER A 709 -33.23 -5.36 42.69
CA SER A 709 -33.61 -6.67 42.15
C SER A 709 -32.98 -6.91 40.77
N SER A 710 -33.05 -5.93 39.87
CA SER A 710 -32.45 -5.98 38.53
C SER A 710 -30.94 -6.16 38.61
N VAL A 711 -30.24 -5.32 39.39
CA VAL A 711 -28.78 -5.42 39.54
C VAL A 711 -28.37 -6.75 40.17
N ALA A 712 -29.11 -7.26 41.16
CA ALA A 712 -28.86 -8.58 41.73
C ALA A 712 -29.01 -9.71 40.69
N SER A 713 -29.92 -9.56 39.71
CA SER A 713 -30.08 -10.50 38.60
C SER A 713 -28.87 -10.54 37.70
N ILE A 714 -28.35 -9.36 37.32
CA ILE A 714 -27.17 -9.24 36.47
C ILE A 714 -25.92 -9.75 37.20
N LEU A 715 -25.73 -9.43 38.49
CA LEU A 715 -24.59 -9.95 39.27
C LEU A 715 -24.54 -11.50 39.30
N ARG A 716 -25.68 -12.18 39.32
CA ARG A 716 -25.73 -13.65 39.24
C ARG A 716 -25.26 -14.18 37.87
N GLN A 717 -25.43 -13.40 36.80
CA GLN A 717 -25.00 -13.75 35.45
C GLN A 717 -23.50 -13.49 35.23
N HIS A 718 -22.89 -12.63 36.06
CA HIS A 718 -21.47 -12.25 35.98
C HIS A 718 -20.70 -12.68 37.25
N PRO A 719 -20.44 -13.99 37.44
CA PRO A 719 -19.92 -14.54 38.69
C PRO A 719 -18.53 -14.02 39.07
N THR A 720 -17.65 -13.74 38.10
CA THR A 720 -16.32 -13.19 38.36
C THR A 720 -16.38 -11.77 38.94
N CYS A 721 -17.24 -10.90 38.39
CA CYS A 721 -17.47 -9.57 38.96
C CYS A 721 -18.08 -9.66 40.37
N ALA A 722 -19.04 -10.57 40.57
CA ALA A 722 -19.62 -10.82 41.88
C ALA A 722 -18.58 -11.30 42.92
N GLN A 723 -17.57 -12.07 42.51
CA GLN A 723 -16.46 -12.47 43.39
C GLN A 723 -15.62 -11.27 43.85
N HIS A 724 -15.33 -10.32 42.96
CA HIS A 724 -14.61 -9.09 43.33
C HIS A 724 -15.41 -8.26 44.35
N LEU A 725 -16.74 -8.29 44.26
CA LEU A 725 -17.65 -7.59 45.17
C LEU A 725 -18.09 -8.43 46.39
N SER A 726 -17.54 -9.62 46.59
CA SER A 726 -17.94 -10.55 47.67
C SER A 726 -17.83 -9.97 49.08
N HIS A 727 -16.93 -9.00 49.28
CA HIS A 727 -16.77 -8.28 50.55
C HIS A 727 -18.06 -7.54 50.99
N LEU A 728 -18.98 -7.26 50.07
CA LEU A 728 -20.28 -6.64 50.35
C LEU A 728 -21.37 -7.64 50.78
N ALA A 729 -21.14 -8.95 50.67
CA ALA A 729 -22.14 -9.97 50.99
C ALA A 729 -22.65 -9.89 52.45
N ASN A 730 -21.80 -9.40 53.36
CA ASN A 730 -22.13 -9.22 54.78
C ASN A 730 -22.40 -7.75 55.17
N ASP A 731 -22.40 -6.82 54.22
CA ASP A 731 -22.61 -5.40 54.49
C ASP A 731 -24.10 -5.07 54.63
N VAL A 732 -24.56 -4.80 55.86
CA VAL A 732 -25.97 -4.54 56.17
C VAL A 732 -26.57 -3.32 55.45
N GLN A 733 -25.74 -2.42 54.90
CA GLN A 733 -26.19 -1.28 54.10
C GLN A 733 -26.61 -1.70 52.69
N VAL A 734 -26.18 -2.87 52.21
CA VAL A 734 -26.53 -3.39 50.89
C VAL A 734 -27.85 -4.16 50.95
N ASP A 735 -28.71 -3.91 49.96
CA ASP A 735 -29.99 -4.61 49.84
C ASP A 735 -29.81 -6.13 49.91
N HIS A 736 -30.65 -6.81 50.69
CA HIS A 736 -30.61 -8.25 50.90
C HIS A 736 -30.57 -9.08 49.60
N ARG A 737 -31.16 -8.60 48.50
CA ARG A 737 -31.16 -9.28 47.19
C ARG A 737 -29.79 -9.28 46.54
N ILE A 738 -29.10 -8.14 46.61
CA ILE A 738 -27.73 -7.99 46.11
C ILE A 738 -26.79 -8.82 46.98
N ARG A 739 -26.94 -8.76 48.31
CA ARG A 739 -26.15 -9.61 49.22
C ARG A 739 -26.30 -11.10 48.91
N ALA A 740 -27.52 -11.58 48.70
CA ALA A 740 -27.78 -12.97 48.34
C ALA A 740 -27.11 -13.37 47.01
N ALA A 741 -27.11 -12.49 46.00
CA ALA A 741 -26.43 -12.73 44.74
C ALA A 741 -24.91 -12.87 44.90
N LEU A 742 -24.31 -12.10 45.82
CA LEU A 742 -22.88 -12.15 46.13
C LEU A 742 -22.49 -13.36 46.99
N THR A 743 -23.39 -13.84 47.86
CA THR A 743 -23.13 -15.01 48.73
C THR A 743 -23.14 -16.35 47.98
N GLN A 744 -23.99 -16.51 46.96
CA GLN A 744 -24.19 -17.78 46.24
C GLN A 744 -22.96 -18.30 45.46
N LEU A 745 -21.86 -17.54 45.41
CA LEU A 745 -20.67 -17.84 44.61
C LEU A 745 -19.39 -18.11 45.44
N GLY A 746 -19.47 -18.00 46.77
CA GLY A 746 -18.33 -18.22 47.67
C GLY A 746 -17.84 -19.67 47.79
N ASP A 747 -18.64 -20.65 47.33
CA ASP A 747 -18.34 -22.10 47.42
C ASP A 747 -17.74 -22.71 46.13
N ALA A 748 -17.54 -21.93 45.07
CA ALA A 748 -16.92 -22.42 43.82
C ALA A 748 -15.42 -22.11 43.80
N SER A 749 -14.57 -23.14 43.82
CA SER A 749 -13.10 -23.02 43.63
C SER A 749 -12.74 -22.22 42.36
N PRO A 750 -11.60 -21.51 42.36
CA PRO A 750 -11.20 -20.66 41.25
C PRO A 750 -11.03 -21.48 39.96
N ALA A 751 -11.73 -21.07 38.90
CA ALA A 751 -11.41 -21.52 37.55
C ALA A 751 -10.05 -20.92 37.14
N PRO A 752 -9.17 -21.69 36.47
CA PRO A 752 -7.87 -21.18 36.04
C PRO A 752 -8.05 -19.98 35.09
N SER A 753 -7.15 -18.99 35.23
CA SER A 753 -7.18 -17.78 34.41
C SER A 753 -7.08 -18.14 32.92
N LYS A 754 -7.86 -17.46 32.08
CA LYS A 754 -7.81 -17.57 30.61
C LYS A 754 -6.55 -16.90 30.00
N ALA A 755 -5.43 -16.90 30.72
CA ALA A 755 -4.13 -16.56 30.15
C ALA A 755 -3.43 -17.79 29.52
N ASP A 756 -3.89 -19.02 29.80
CA ASP A 756 -3.23 -20.26 29.34
C ASP A 756 -4.02 -21.07 28.29
N ALA A 757 -5.13 -20.57 27.74
CA ALA A 757 -6.02 -21.40 26.90
C ALA A 757 -6.34 -20.81 25.51
N VAL A 758 -5.33 -20.67 24.63
CA VAL A 758 -5.52 -20.72 23.16
C VAL A 758 -4.32 -21.39 22.49
N ARG A 759 -4.32 -22.73 22.43
CA ARG A 759 -3.76 -23.50 21.31
C ARG A 759 -4.76 -24.61 20.98
N PRO A 760 -5.42 -24.62 19.82
CA PRO A 760 -6.16 -25.80 19.38
C PRO A 760 -5.18 -26.83 18.83
N SER A 761 -5.11 -28.01 19.45
CA SER A 761 -4.56 -29.21 18.81
C SER A 761 -5.63 -29.88 17.92
N PRO A 762 -5.28 -30.41 16.74
CA PRO A 762 -6.24 -31.03 15.82
C PRO A 762 -6.66 -32.45 16.26
N PRO A 763 -7.88 -32.90 15.89
CA PRO A 763 -8.38 -34.22 16.29
C PRO A 763 -7.80 -35.35 15.42
N GLY A 764 -7.04 -36.23 16.09
CA GLY A 764 -7.05 -37.70 15.94
C GLY A 764 -6.50 -38.34 14.66
N LEU A 765 -5.45 -39.16 14.83
CA LEU A 765 -5.34 -40.48 14.20
C LEU A 765 -4.71 -41.48 15.17
N ARG A 766 -5.55 -42.36 15.71
CA ARG A 766 -5.30 -43.81 15.70
C ARG A 766 -6.32 -44.42 14.77
#